data_AF-A0A927USM6-F1
#
_entry.id   AF-A0A927USM6-F1
#
_cell.length_a   1.000
_cell.length_b   1.000
_cell.length_c   1.000
_cell.angle_alpha   90.00
_cell.angle_beta   90.00
_cell.angle_gamma   90.00
#
_symmetry.space_group_name_H-M   'P 1'
#
loop_
_entity.id
_entity.type
_entity.pdbx_description
1 polymer ?
#
loop_
_entity_poly.entity_id
_entity_poly.type
_entity_poly.pdbx_seq_one_letter_code
_entity_poly.pdbx_strand_id
1 'polypeptide(L)'
;MEKSMVYINLIALLTALIYAGAYLGLRTCYKTKLKDYKVPKLTSQMIMFLLFGIAFVIRMICAFKFSGHSDLECFEYWAKLMYENGPSGFYKAASFADYPPGYMYVLWAMEGINRLFKFKYASHAAGIVIKSFPILCDMVTAFIIYKIAKKRFCNTTSYIVSLVYLLNPAVILNSAVWGQVDSVFFLGIFLMCYYATTEHKEYCYIPYIVAMLVKPQAIMFTPIILLALAQDVFLGKDIRKKFFDFKVNRLIEHLKYIGITIVGFLVVSIPFGLTKVMSQYIDTMASYEYASVNAYNFWSMFGLNWTRQYNTVFGIQYKDWGTIFIVLICIFALFIWLFKYNDDNRYVMIAIFVSIAMFTMSVRMHERYIYPGVILLLLYFILTKHIQALLLYFAYTIAHFYNCAYVLFFYNPENYDKRAGHIIVISAIHVILFVIFVGYIFKEYVDGVDVKGWNIETILSKESLDKEKNLTLAQRIKNQFFTNDIQKSKVFSKMTKYDYIILLIIMAVYSIFALRDLGDMDAPQSFWVNKNNNNIIRIELDEKTELNNISYYNGYHEDCEYAVRISTKGFDKWQYDSTNDKEVDSETEKQEPRYAMNAVFFWSNWPINMPAKYIEIEALEPEVAIGELVLVGDNGKIIKPKSITVGGKKAKELTDEQKLYPEKSTFRNSTYFDEIYHARTGYEFIHGLYTYEWTHPPLGKWFISLGIQMFGMCPFGWRIMGTIFGILMVPAIYLFGKRLFNKTSLATIACIMFTFDFMHFAQTRIATIDVYVTLFVILMYYFMYKYYATSFYDTKLSKTFIPLLCSGICMGLGCASKWTGCYAAVGLAIVFFSTVFKRTHEYNIAKANIEGKTNGIKHSHIVNVYKGHLIKTLLFCCLAFIVIPAVIYTLSYIPFVGADDAPTSLIGRMIDNQKDMFTYHSNIEFEHGYSSKWYEWGIMIRPIFYYSGTISETLRQGISSFGNPLVWWLGIPAFVYIVYRMLFRKDRKSMFLCVGYLAELLPWVLVSRLTFIYHYFTSVPFVVLMNVYAISQLLKEKPALKKYVYIYTGAVVVVFFMFYPVLSGQTVSESYVKTWLRWVESWVLVSST
;
A
#
# COMPACT_ATOMS: atom_id res chain seq x y z
N MET A 1 22.32 -3.98 -9.59
CA MET A 1 21.23 -3.18 -8.99
C MET A 1 21.44 -2.89 -7.50
N GLU A 2 21.75 -3.88 -6.65
CA GLU A 2 21.84 -3.69 -5.18
C GLU A 2 22.84 -2.62 -4.73
N LYS A 3 24.07 -2.60 -5.29
CA LYS A 3 25.09 -1.59 -4.92
C LYS A 3 24.62 -0.15 -5.21
N SER A 4 23.97 0.09 -6.35
CA SER A 4 23.44 1.41 -6.71
C SER A 4 22.30 1.86 -5.77
N MET A 5 21.48 0.92 -5.31
CA MET A 5 20.37 1.20 -4.39
C MET A 5 20.88 1.60 -3.00
N VAL A 6 21.96 0.96 -2.53
CA VAL A 6 22.65 1.34 -1.30
C VAL A 6 23.17 2.78 -1.37
N TYR A 7 23.73 3.21 -2.50
CA TYR A 7 24.21 4.59 -2.66
C TYR A 7 23.07 5.62 -2.65
N ILE A 8 21.94 5.35 -3.31
CA ILE A 8 20.76 6.25 -3.25
C ILE A 8 20.29 6.40 -1.81
N ASN A 9 20.13 5.28 -1.09
CA ASN A 9 19.69 5.29 0.31
C ASN A 9 20.70 6.03 1.20
N LEU A 10 22.00 5.85 0.96
CA LEU A 10 23.05 6.56 1.69
C LEU A 10 22.99 8.07 1.43
N ILE A 11 22.81 8.51 0.18
CA ILE A 11 22.69 9.94 -0.18
C ILE A 11 21.43 10.54 0.45
N ALA A 12 20.30 9.84 0.42
CA ALA A 12 19.06 10.27 1.05
C ALA A 12 19.23 10.42 2.57
N LEU A 13 19.88 9.45 3.22
CA LEU A 13 20.22 9.50 4.65
C LEU A 13 21.16 10.67 4.97
N LEU A 14 22.22 10.86 4.19
CA LEU A 14 23.17 11.96 4.34
C LEU A 14 22.47 13.32 4.17
N THR A 15 21.54 13.42 3.21
CA THR A 15 20.73 14.61 3.00
C THR A 15 19.83 14.88 4.21
N ALA A 16 19.17 13.86 4.75
CA ALA A 16 18.37 13.99 5.96
C ALA A 16 19.24 14.46 7.16
N LEU A 17 20.47 13.95 7.29
CA LEU A 17 21.43 14.39 8.32
C LEU A 17 21.89 15.84 8.12
N ILE A 18 22.20 16.25 6.88
CA ILE A 18 22.56 17.64 6.55
C ILE A 18 21.39 18.58 6.89
N TYR A 19 20.15 18.19 6.57
CA TYR A 19 18.95 18.98 6.85
C TYR A 19 18.62 19.02 8.34
N ALA A 20 18.82 17.93 9.07
CA ALA A 20 18.76 17.92 10.53
C ALA A 20 19.84 18.83 11.14
N GLY A 21 21.07 18.78 10.61
CA GLY A 21 22.18 19.66 10.98
C GLY A 21 21.87 21.13 10.72
N ALA A 22 21.30 21.46 9.56
CA ALA A 22 20.85 22.81 9.21
C ALA A 22 19.77 23.29 10.19
N TYR A 23 18.77 22.45 10.50
CA TYR A 23 17.74 22.77 11.50
C TYR A 23 18.33 23.01 12.90
N LEU A 24 19.27 22.16 13.34
CA LEU A 24 19.99 22.32 14.60
C LEU A 24 20.89 23.56 14.62
N GLY A 25 21.51 23.90 13.49
CA GLY A 25 22.30 25.11 13.30
C GLY A 25 21.43 26.36 13.45
N LEU A 26 20.29 26.40 12.77
CA LEU A 26 19.27 27.46 12.92
C LEU A 26 18.83 27.58 14.39
N ARG A 27 18.49 26.45 15.03
CA ARG A 27 18.14 26.42 16.47
C ARG A 27 19.24 26.99 17.35
N THR A 28 20.49 26.68 17.07
CA THR A 28 21.62 27.19 17.84
C THR A 28 21.77 28.69 17.67
N CYS A 29 21.69 29.21 16.43
CA CYS A 29 21.76 30.64 16.14
C CYS A 29 20.67 31.44 16.88
N TYR A 30 19.44 30.93 16.92
CA TYR A 30 18.34 31.60 17.62
C TYR A 30 18.44 31.47 19.15
N LYS A 31 18.97 30.36 19.68
CA LYS A 31 19.17 30.12 21.12
C LYS A 31 20.22 31.04 21.74
N THR A 32 21.32 31.29 21.03
CA THR A 32 22.47 32.06 21.57
C THR A 32 22.35 33.57 21.36
N LYS A 33 21.25 34.06 20.78
CA LYS A 33 21.13 35.45 20.30
C LYS A 33 22.35 35.88 19.45
N LEU A 34 22.95 34.95 18.68
CA LEU A 34 24.04 35.25 17.74
C LEU A 34 23.61 36.18 16.58
N LYS A 35 22.46 36.85 16.68
CA LYS A 35 21.95 37.80 15.68
C LYS A 35 22.95 38.92 15.38
N ASP A 36 23.84 39.25 16.32
CA ASP A 36 24.69 40.45 16.26
C ASP A 36 26.22 40.22 16.20
N TYR A 37 26.71 38.98 16.06
CA TYR A 37 28.15 38.80 15.79
C TYR A 37 28.46 39.23 14.36
N LYS A 38 28.96 40.47 14.20
CA LYS A 38 29.53 40.96 12.94
C LYS A 38 30.77 40.14 12.61
N VAL A 39 30.60 39.08 11.82
CA VAL A 39 31.73 38.41 11.16
C VAL A 39 32.45 39.47 10.30
N PRO A 40 33.77 39.66 10.45
CA PRO A 40 34.52 40.60 9.63
C PRO A 40 34.24 40.39 8.14
N LYS A 41 34.15 41.47 7.35
CA LYS A 41 33.76 41.43 5.93
C LYS A 41 34.65 40.48 5.11
N LEU A 42 35.95 40.46 5.42
CA LEU A 42 36.94 39.58 4.79
C LEU A 42 36.63 38.10 5.05
N THR A 43 36.29 37.74 6.29
CA THR A 43 35.91 36.37 6.69
C THR A 43 34.58 35.93 6.07
N SER A 44 33.60 36.83 5.93
CA SER A 44 32.33 36.55 5.23
C SER A 44 32.54 36.24 3.74
N GLN A 45 33.47 36.92 3.07
CA GLN A 45 33.77 36.69 1.65
C GLN A 45 34.49 35.35 1.47
N MET A 46 35.43 35.02 2.36
CA MET A 46 36.12 33.73 2.36
C MET A 46 35.17 32.55 2.59
N ILE A 47 34.24 32.65 3.55
CA ILE A 47 33.23 31.60 3.79
C ILE A 47 32.37 31.38 2.54
N MET A 48 31.90 32.46 1.90
CA MET A 48 31.12 32.34 0.66
C MET A 48 31.93 31.71 -0.46
N PHE A 49 33.18 32.12 -0.64
CA PHE A 49 34.08 31.55 -1.64
C PHE A 49 34.30 30.05 -1.42
N LEU A 50 34.54 29.63 -0.17
CA LEU A 50 34.72 28.22 0.18
C LEU A 50 33.43 27.42 -0.04
N LEU A 51 32.28 27.90 0.43
CA LEU A 51 31.00 27.18 0.27
C LEU A 51 30.62 27.00 -1.20
N PHE A 52 30.73 28.07 -2.01
CA PHE A 52 30.41 28.01 -3.44
C PHE A 52 31.46 27.23 -4.21
N GLY A 53 32.75 27.38 -3.86
CA GLY A 53 33.85 26.63 -4.47
C GLY A 53 33.71 25.12 -4.25
N ILE A 54 33.45 24.69 -3.02
CA ILE A 54 33.21 23.27 -2.70
C ILE A 54 31.98 22.74 -3.44
N ALA A 55 30.87 23.48 -3.42
CA ALA A 55 29.64 23.06 -4.09
C ALA A 55 29.78 22.98 -5.61
N PHE A 56 30.59 23.85 -6.22
CA PHE A 56 30.94 23.79 -7.64
C PHE A 56 31.83 22.59 -7.93
N VAL A 57 32.87 22.35 -7.14
CA VAL A 57 33.76 21.18 -7.28
C VAL A 57 32.98 19.87 -7.18
N ILE A 58 32.06 19.74 -6.21
CA ILE A 58 31.19 18.56 -6.09
C ILE A 58 30.39 18.34 -7.38
N ARG A 59 29.77 19.40 -7.94
CA ARG A 59 29.02 19.31 -9.20
C ARG A 59 29.91 18.93 -10.37
N MET A 60 31.12 19.49 -10.47
CA MET A 60 32.06 19.14 -11.54
C MET A 60 32.55 17.69 -11.41
N ILE A 61 32.79 17.19 -10.20
CA ILE A 61 33.11 15.77 -9.97
C ILE A 61 31.95 14.88 -10.39
N CYS A 62 30.71 15.26 -10.06
CA CYS A 62 29.51 14.54 -10.49
C CYS A 62 29.37 14.56 -12.02
N ALA A 63 29.51 15.72 -12.66
CA ALA A 63 29.45 15.85 -14.12
C ALA A 63 30.55 15.05 -14.81
N PHE A 64 31.74 14.98 -14.22
CA PHE A 64 32.83 14.14 -14.71
C PHE A 64 32.62 12.64 -14.46
N LYS A 65 31.92 12.24 -13.41
CA LYS A 65 31.72 10.82 -13.10
C LYS A 65 30.60 10.19 -13.93
N PHE A 66 29.58 10.96 -14.29
CA PHE A 66 28.38 10.45 -14.95
C PHE A 66 28.23 11.04 -16.35
N SER A 67 28.12 10.17 -17.36
CA SER A 67 27.91 10.57 -18.76
C SER A 67 26.59 11.34 -18.92
N GLY A 68 25.51 10.91 -18.29
CA GLY A 68 24.20 11.58 -18.32
C GLY A 68 23.07 10.61 -18.71
N HIS A 69 21.85 11.13 -18.84
CA HIS A 69 20.71 10.40 -19.42
C HIS A 69 20.69 10.55 -20.95
N SER A 70 19.86 9.78 -21.65
CA SER A 70 19.65 9.91 -23.12
C SER A 70 19.26 11.33 -23.56
N ASP A 71 18.71 12.15 -22.65
CA ASP A 71 18.41 13.56 -22.92
C ASP A 71 19.66 14.37 -23.32
N LEU A 72 20.83 14.02 -22.77
CA LEU A 72 22.08 14.70 -23.07
C LEU A 72 22.50 14.46 -24.52
N GLU A 73 22.23 13.27 -25.06
CA GLU A 73 22.49 12.94 -26.47
C GLU A 73 21.64 13.83 -27.39
N CYS A 74 20.39 14.09 -27.01
CA CYS A 74 19.54 15.06 -27.72
C CYS A 74 20.13 16.47 -27.67
N PHE A 75 20.60 16.93 -26.50
CA PHE A 75 21.21 18.25 -26.38
C PHE A 75 22.51 18.39 -27.20
N GLU A 76 23.37 17.38 -27.20
CA GLU A 76 24.59 17.35 -28.03
C GLU A 76 24.25 17.39 -29.53
N TYR A 77 23.25 16.61 -29.94
CA TYR A 77 22.77 16.60 -31.31
C TYR A 77 22.19 17.96 -31.72
N TRP A 78 21.34 18.56 -30.89
CA TRP A 78 20.76 19.88 -31.17
C TRP A 78 21.80 21.00 -31.17
N ALA A 79 22.78 20.94 -30.27
CA ALA A 79 23.89 21.90 -30.23
C ALA A 79 24.69 21.88 -31.53
N LYS A 80 25.00 20.68 -32.05
CA LYS A 80 25.62 20.50 -33.35
C LYS A 80 24.76 21.04 -34.49
N LEU A 81 23.48 20.69 -34.55
CA LEU A 81 22.56 21.16 -35.60
C LEU A 81 22.43 22.68 -35.60
N MET A 82 22.33 23.30 -34.42
CA MET A 82 22.30 24.75 -34.25
C MET A 82 23.56 25.41 -34.80
N TYR A 83 24.73 24.80 -34.57
CA TYR A 83 26.00 25.34 -35.05
C TYR A 83 26.17 25.20 -36.56
N GLU A 84 25.74 24.08 -37.14
CA GLU A 84 25.91 23.77 -38.57
C GLU A 84 24.89 24.49 -39.47
N ASN A 85 23.63 24.60 -39.03
CA ASN A 85 22.53 25.12 -39.85
C ASN A 85 22.07 26.52 -39.42
N GLY A 86 22.53 27.01 -38.27
CA GLY A 86 22.07 28.25 -37.67
C GLY A 86 20.59 28.21 -37.22
N PRO A 87 20.10 29.30 -36.59
CA PRO A 87 18.72 29.40 -36.09
C PRO A 87 17.63 29.13 -37.14
N SER A 88 17.81 29.60 -38.38
CA SER A 88 16.80 29.50 -39.45
C SER A 88 16.68 28.10 -40.06
N GLY A 89 17.74 27.29 -39.95
CA GLY A 89 17.78 25.92 -40.41
C GLY A 89 17.43 24.88 -39.33
N PHE A 90 17.50 25.24 -38.04
CA PHE A 90 17.41 24.28 -36.94
C PHE A 90 16.14 23.41 -36.94
N TYR A 91 14.95 24.01 -36.79
CA TYR A 91 13.67 23.26 -36.80
C TYR A 91 13.30 22.68 -38.18
N LYS A 92 14.12 22.88 -39.22
CA LYS A 92 13.98 22.17 -40.49
C LYS A 92 14.84 20.91 -40.51
N ALA A 93 16.03 20.97 -39.92
CA ALA A 93 17.00 19.90 -39.89
C ALA A 93 16.78 18.90 -38.75
N ALA A 94 16.20 19.33 -37.64
CA ALA A 94 15.93 18.45 -36.50
C ALA A 94 14.77 17.49 -36.80
N SER A 95 15.01 16.18 -36.71
CA SER A 95 13.97 15.15 -36.77
C SER A 95 13.06 15.17 -35.55
N PHE A 96 13.59 15.59 -34.40
CA PHE A 96 12.88 15.79 -33.13
C PHE A 96 13.54 16.94 -32.37
N ALA A 97 12.74 17.90 -31.91
CA ALA A 97 13.12 18.95 -30.97
C ALA A 97 11.87 19.33 -30.18
N ASP A 98 11.98 19.44 -28.86
CA ASP A 98 10.86 19.76 -27.95
C ASP A 98 11.16 20.98 -27.03
N TYR A 99 12.23 21.72 -27.34
CA TYR A 99 12.63 22.93 -26.60
C TYR A 99 12.44 24.20 -27.44
N PRO A 100 12.07 25.34 -26.83
CA PRO A 100 11.91 26.60 -27.54
C PRO A 100 13.26 27.28 -27.87
N PRO A 101 13.24 28.34 -28.70
CA PRO A 101 14.45 29.00 -29.23
C PRO A 101 15.48 29.47 -28.20
N GLY A 102 15.06 29.88 -27.00
CA GLY A 102 15.97 30.45 -26.02
C GLY A 102 17.04 29.47 -25.55
N TYR A 103 16.68 28.20 -25.36
CA TYR A 103 17.66 27.18 -24.98
C TYR A 103 18.56 26.77 -26.15
N MET A 104 18.07 26.87 -27.39
CA MET A 104 18.87 26.57 -28.57
C MET A 104 20.07 27.53 -28.74
N TYR A 105 19.91 28.80 -28.36
CA TYR A 105 21.03 29.74 -28.31
C TYR A 105 22.08 29.37 -27.25
N VAL A 106 21.65 28.82 -26.11
CA VAL A 106 22.57 28.31 -25.08
C VAL A 106 23.38 27.15 -25.65
N LEU A 107 22.71 26.17 -26.26
CA LEU A 107 23.36 25.02 -26.89
C LEU A 107 24.33 25.45 -28.00
N TRP A 108 23.95 26.44 -28.80
CA TRP A 108 24.83 27.00 -29.84
C TRP A 108 26.13 27.56 -29.25
N ALA A 109 26.04 28.29 -28.14
CA ALA A 109 27.22 28.81 -27.43
C ALA A 109 28.08 27.68 -26.83
N MET A 110 27.45 26.64 -26.26
CA MET A 110 28.18 25.49 -25.69
C MET A 110 28.93 24.71 -26.77
N GLU A 111 28.33 24.52 -27.94
CA GLU A 111 29.01 23.90 -29.09
C GLU A 111 30.15 24.76 -29.62
N GLY A 112 30.00 26.09 -29.61
CA GLY A 112 31.10 27.01 -29.91
C GLY A 112 32.30 26.81 -28.98
N ILE A 113 32.05 26.61 -27.68
CA ILE A 113 33.10 26.28 -26.69
C ILE A 113 33.73 24.91 -27.01
N ASN A 114 32.93 23.89 -27.31
CA ASN A 114 33.45 22.56 -27.67
C ASN A 114 34.39 22.63 -28.87
N ARG A 115 34.04 23.40 -29.90
CA ARG A 115 34.88 23.57 -31.10
C ARG A 115 36.12 24.41 -30.83
N LEU A 116 36.02 25.43 -29.98
CA LEU A 116 37.18 26.22 -29.54
C LEU A 116 38.24 25.33 -28.87
N PHE A 117 37.82 24.41 -28.00
CA PHE A 117 38.71 23.46 -27.31
C PHE A 117 38.96 22.16 -28.08
N LYS A 118 38.42 22.03 -29.29
CA LYS A 118 38.54 20.85 -30.17
C LYS A 118 38.10 19.54 -29.48
N PHE A 119 37.08 19.59 -28.63
CA PHE A 119 36.50 18.38 -28.06
C PHE A 119 35.77 17.57 -29.13
N LYS A 120 35.92 16.24 -29.07
CA LYS A 120 35.26 15.34 -30.03
C LYS A 120 33.74 15.35 -29.79
N TYR A 121 32.97 15.29 -30.86
CA TYR A 121 31.51 15.15 -30.80
C TYR A 121 31.10 13.93 -29.95
N ALA A 122 30.08 14.09 -29.13
CA ALA A 122 29.59 13.09 -28.18
C ALA A 122 30.67 12.50 -27.26
N SER A 123 31.74 13.26 -27.02
CA SER A 123 32.73 12.90 -26.00
C SER A 123 32.28 13.35 -24.63
N HIS A 124 32.76 12.65 -23.61
CA HIS A 124 32.50 13.00 -22.22
C HIS A 124 32.87 14.45 -21.86
N ALA A 125 33.95 14.98 -22.47
CA ALA A 125 34.34 16.38 -22.30
C ALA A 125 33.32 17.36 -22.90
N ALA A 126 32.78 17.04 -24.08
CA ALA A 126 31.75 17.86 -24.72
C ALA A 126 30.44 17.88 -23.90
N GLY A 127 30.04 16.74 -23.36
CA GLY A 127 28.89 16.64 -22.46
C GLY A 127 29.06 17.47 -21.18
N ILE A 128 30.26 17.51 -20.58
CA ILE A 128 30.56 18.36 -19.42
C ILE A 128 30.37 19.85 -19.73
N VAL A 129 30.77 20.30 -20.93
CA VAL A 129 30.57 21.70 -21.36
C VAL A 129 29.08 22.04 -21.41
N ILE A 130 28.23 21.16 -21.97
CA ILE A 130 26.78 21.36 -21.99
C ILE A 130 26.22 21.42 -20.56
N LYS A 131 26.64 20.51 -19.67
CA LYS A 131 26.21 20.50 -18.25
C LYS A 131 26.65 21.72 -17.46
N SER A 132 27.71 22.40 -17.90
CA SER A 132 28.28 23.54 -17.17
C SER A 132 27.29 24.70 -17.03
N PHE A 133 26.44 24.93 -18.04
CA PHE A 133 25.50 26.06 -18.02
C PHE A 133 24.34 25.87 -17.02
N PRO A 134 23.65 24.71 -16.98
CA PRO A 134 22.73 24.39 -15.89
C PRO A 134 23.38 24.44 -14.50
N ILE A 135 24.63 23.96 -14.36
CA ILE A 135 25.40 24.05 -13.10
C ILE A 135 25.61 25.51 -12.69
N LEU A 136 25.98 26.39 -13.63
CA LEU A 136 26.14 27.83 -13.36
C LEU A 136 24.82 28.47 -12.92
N CYS A 137 23.69 28.09 -13.53
CA CYS A 137 22.38 28.59 -13.13
C CYS A 137 22.02 28.18 -11.69
N ASP A 138 22.39 26.96 -11.25
CA ASP A 138 22.26 26.56 -9.85
C ASP A 138 23.08 27.44 -8.92
N MET A 139 24.34 27.69 -9.27
CA MET A 139 25.23 28.54 -8.47
C MET A 139 24.69 29.97 -8.36
N VAL A 140 24.18 30.54 -9.46
CA VAL A 140 23.56 31.87 -9.48
C VAL A 140 22.30 31.88 -8.60
N THR A 141 21.46 30.86 -8.70
CA THR A 141 20.24 30.73 -7.87
C THR A 141 20.59 30.69 -6.38
N ALA A 142 21.60 29.90 -5.99
CA ALA A 142 22.09 29.84 -4.62
C ALA A 142 22.60 31.20 -4.11
N PHE A 143 23.30 31.95 -4.97
CA PHE A 143 23.81 33.26 -4.64
C PHE A 143 22.68 34.28 -4.41
N ILE A 144 21.63 34.22 -5.24
CA ILE A 144 20.44 35.07 -5.08
C ILE A 144 19.70 34.69 -3.78
N ILE A 145 19.53 33.39 -3.49
CA ILE A 145 18.97 32.90 -2.22
C ILE A 145 19.74 33.51 -1.04
N TYR A 146 21.07 33.46 -1.06
CA TYR A 146 21.89 34.08 -0.02
C TYR A 146 21.64 35.59 0.10
N LYS A 147 21.61 36.32 -1.01
CA LYS A 147 21.35 37.78 -1.01
C LYS A 147 19.98 38.12 -0.41
N ILE A 148 18.94 37.36 -0.75
CA ILE A 148 17.60 37.57 -0.20
C ILE A 148 17.57 37.21 1.29
N ALA A 149 18.17 36.08 1.67
CA ALA A 149 18.25 35.63 3.07
C ALA A 149 18.99 36.64 3.96
N LYS A 150 20.05 37.28 3.45
CA LYS A 150 20.82 38.31 4.19
C LYS A 150 20.00 39.55 4.54
N LYS A 151 18.94 39.85 3.78
CA LYS A 151 18.02 40.96 4.10
C LYS A 151 17.04 40.61 5.25
N ARG A 152 16.89 39.33 5.58
CA ARG A 152 15.84 38.82 6.50
C ARG A 152 16.40 38.14 7.75
N PHE A 153 17.64 37.65 7.68
CA PHE A 153 18.29 36.86 8.72
C PHE A 153 19.72 37.34 9.03
N CYS A 154 20.32 36.83 10.10
CA CYS A 154 21.74 37.03 10.38
C CYS A 154 22.63 36.24 9.41
N ASN A 155 23.90 36.65 9.26
CA ASN A 155 24.84 36.06 8.29
C ASN A 155 24.91 34.52 8.38
N THR A 156 25.01 33.97 9.58
CA THR A 156 25.09 32.51 9.80
C THR A 156 23.85 31.79 9.25
N THR A 157 22.66 32.33 9.50
CA THR A 157 21.41 31.76 8.99
C THR A 157 21.36 31.86 7.46
N SER A 158 21.81 32.98 6.90
CA SER A 158 21.89 33.15 5.44
C SER A 158 22.85 32.14 4.78
N TYR A 159 23.97 31.81 5.42
CA TYR A 159 24.87 30.75 4.93
C TYR A 159 24.20 29.38 5.02
N ILE A 160 23.55 29.04 6.12
CA ILE A 160 22.86 27.75 6.30
C ILE A 160 21.78 27.55 5.23
N VAL A 161 20.96 28.57 4.98
CA VAL A 161 19.88 28.50 3.97
C VAL A 161 20.44 28.34 2.55
N SER A 162 21.52 29.05 2.23
CA SER A 162 22.21 28.88 0.94
C SER A 162 22.83 27.48 0.80
N LEU A 163 23.45 26.98 1.88
CA LEU A 163 24.08 25.65 1.90
C LEU A 163 23.08 24.52 1.67
N VAL A 164 21.89 24.63 2.26
CA VAL A 164 20.78 23.67 2.09
C VAL A 164 20.38 23.52 0.62
N TYR A 165 20.41 24.61 -0.16
CA TYR A 165 20.20 24.57 -1.61
C TYR A 165 21.42 24.01 -2.35
N LEU A 166 22.63 24.49 -2.04
CA LEU A 166 23.86 24.06 -2.70
C LEU A 166 24.10 22.55 -2.57
N LEU A 167 23.73 21.95 -1.44
CA LEU A 167 23.86 20.51 -1.16
C LEU A 167 22.56 19.73 -1.42
N ASN A 168 21.57 20.33 -2.07
CA ASN A 168 20.34 19.61 -2.40
C ASN A 168 20.65 18.50 -3.43
N PRO A 169 20.43 17.22 -3.09
CA PRO A 169 20.79 16.11 -3.97
C PRO A 169 19.94 16.05 -5.23
N ALA A 170 18.66 16.47 -5.18
CA ALA A 170 17.81 16.52 -6.37
C ALA A 170 18.28 17.59 -7.36
N VAL A 171 18.78 18.72 -6.85
CA VAL A 171 19.38 19.79 -7.68
C VAL A 171 20.67 19.30 -8.35
N ILE A 172 21.59 18.71 -7.58
CA ILE A 172 22.84 18.15 -8.10
C ILE A 172 22.57 17.02 -9.11
N LEU A 173 21.61 16.15 -8.80
CA LEU A 173 21.22 15.06 -9.67
C LEU A 173 20.70 15.57 -11.01
N ASN A 174 19.85 16.61 -11.02
CA ASN A 174 19.27 17.16 -12.23
C ASN A 174 20.32 17.81 -13.14
N SER A 175 21.10 18.76 -12.63
CA SER A 175 22.04 19.53 -13.47
C SER A 175 23.34 18.77 -13.75
N ALA A 176 24.02 18.27 -12.71
CA ALA A 176 25.37 17.73 -12.85
C ALA A 176 25.38 16.24 -13.24
N VAL A 177 24.49 15.42 -12.69
CA VAL A 177 24.51 13.98 -12.95
C VAL A 177 23.72 13.64 -14.22
N TRP A 178 22.45 14.04 -14.28
CA TRP A 178 21.54 13.79 -15.39
C TRP A 178 21.90 14.63 -16.63
N GLY A 179 22.24 15.90 -16.43
CA GLY A 179 22.46 16.86 -17.51
C GLY A 179 21.19 17.57 -17.99
N GLN A 180 20.15 17.61 -17.15
CA GLN A 180 18.93 18.34 -17.43
C GLN A 180 19.08 19.85 -17.19
N VAL A 181 18.10 20.59 -17.69
CA VAL A 181 18.17 22.04 -17.86
C VAL A 181 17.14 22.77 -16.98
N ASP A 182 16.57 22.06 -16.01
CA ASP A 182 15.51 22.60 -15.16
C ASP A 182 15.98 23.82 -14.36
N SER A 183 17.26 23.86 -13.96
CA SER A 183 17.87 25.01 -13.29
C SER A 183 17.87 26.29 -14.12
N VAL A 184 17.89 26.18 -15.45
CA VAL A 184 17.95 27.33 -16.37
C VAL A 184 16.62 28.08 -16.40
N PHE A 185 15.51 27.39 -16.69
CA PHE A 185 14.20 28.04 -16.69
C PHE A 185 13.76 28.38 -15.24
N PHE A 186 14.14 27.56 -14.27
CA PHE A 186 13.81 27.79 -12.87
C PHE A 186 14.39 29.10 -12.35
N LEU A 187 15.61 29.48 -12.72
CA LEU A 187 16.17 30.79 -12.34
C LEU A 187 15.25 31.95 -12.74
N GLY A 188 14.65 31.89 -13.94
CA GLY A 188 13.64 32.85 -14.38
C GLY A 188 12.36 32.80 -13.52
N ILE A 189 11.82 31.61 -13.26
CA ILE A 189 10.64 31.45 -12.39
C ILE A 189 10.89 31.93 -10.97
N PHE A 190 12.08 31.67 -10.42
CA PHE A 190 12.48 32.10 -9.07
C PHE A 190 12.53 33.62 -8.98
N LEU A 191 13.14 34.29 -9.96
CA LEU A 191 13.20 35.75 -10.03
C LEU A 191 11.81 36.37 -10.25
N MET A 192 11.00 35.80 -11.12
CA MET A 192 9.61 36.20 -11.33
C MET A 192 8.82 36.15 -10.01
N CYS A 193 8.88 35.03 -9.28
CA CYS A 193 8.21 34.87 -8.00
C CYS A 193 8.71 35.87 -6.96
N TYR A 194 10.03 36.13 -6.90
CA TYR A 194 10.59 37.12 -5.99
C TYR A 194 10.10 38.54 -6.31
N TYR A 195 10.15 38.98 -7.58
CA TYR A 195 9.66 40.30 -7.99
C TYR A 195 8.15 40.47 -7.78
N ALA A 196 7.36 39.38 -7.83
CA ALA A 196 5.93 39.46 -7.53
C ALA A 196 5.66 39.84 -6.07
N THR A 197 6.64 39.64 -5.18
CA THR A 197 6.57 40.03 -3.76
C THR A 197 7.11 41.43 -3.47
N THR A 198 7.62 42.15 -4.48
CA THR A 198 8.14 43.50 -4.31
C THR A 198 7.14 44.56 -4.75
N GLU A 199 7.44 45.81 -4.47
CA GLU A 199 6.64 46.95 -4.93
C GLU A 199 6.71 47.13 -6.46
N HIS A 200 7.75 46.57 -7.11
CA HIS A 200 7.98 46.66 -8.56
C HIS A 200 7.55 45.36 -9.27
N LYS A 201 6.26 45.01 -9.17
CA LYS A 201 5.72 43.78 -9.76
C LYS A 201 5.86 43.74 -11.29
N GLU A 202 5.98 44.89 -11.93
CA GLU A 202 6.29 45.02 -13.36
C GLU A 202 7.59 44.32 -13.78
N TYR A 203 8.54 44.09 -12.87
CA TYR A 203 9.79 43.38 -13.21
C TYR A 203 9.60 41.87 -13.37
N CYS A 204 8.43 41.31 -13.06
CA CYS A 204 8.15 39.89 -13.22
C CYS A 204 8.18 39.42 -14.68
N TYR A 205 7.80 40.30 -15.63
CA TYR A 205 7.62 39.91 -17.03
C TYR A 205 8.94 39.43 -17.66
N ILE A 206 10.04 40.13 -17.42
CA ILE A 206 11.35 39.84 -18.04
C ILE A 206 11.87 38.43 -17.69
N PRO A 207 12.04 38.06 -16.42
CA PRO A 207 12.51 36.71 -16.09
C PRO A 207 11.48 35.62 -16.46
N TYR A 208 10.19 35.95 -16.50
CA TYR A 208 9.15 35.04 -17.00
C TYR A 208 9.29 34.72 -18.48
N ILE A 209 9.47 35.74 -19.34
CA ILE A 209 9.62 35.50 -20.78
C ILE A 209 10.89 34.71 -21.09
N VAL A 210 11.97 34.95 -20.35
CA VAL A 210 13.21 34.16 -20.44
C VAL A 210 12.94 32.70 -20.07
N ALA A 211 12.22 32.44 -18.97
CA ALA A 211 11.86 31.07 -18.60
C ALA A 211 10.98 30.39 -19.66
N MET A 212 10.03 31.11 -20.25
CA MET A 212 9.14 30.61 -21.30
C MET A 212 9.92 30.24 -22.57
N LEU A 213 10.86 31.09 -22.99
CA LEU A 213 11.77 30.83 -24.12
C LEU A 213 12.73 29.66 -23.89
N VAL A 214 12.93 29.23 -22.63
CA VAL A 214 13.75 28.07 -22.29
C VAL A 214 12.90 26.81 -22.20
N LYS A 215 11.71 26.86 -21.61
CA LYS A 215 10.86 25.67 -21.42
C LYS A 215 9.36 26.03 -21.42
N PRO A 216 8.52 25.31 -22.18
CA PRO A 216 7.06 25.55 -22.22
C PRO A 216 6.39 25.41 -20.85
N GLN A 217 6.99 24.62 -19.96
CA GLN A 217 6.52 24.43 -18.58
C GLN A 217 6.36 25.76 -17.82
N ALA A 218 7.07 26.83 -18.18
CA ALA A 218 6.89 28.15 -17.58
C ALA A 218 5.45 28.69 -17.71
N ILE A 219 4.71 28.31 -18.76
CA ILE A 219 3.34 28.78 -19.03
C ILE A 219 2.39 28.51 -17.86
N MET A 220 2.62 27.44 -17.08
CA MET A 220 1.77 27.13 -15.92
C MET A 220 1.79 28.23 -14.83
N PHE A 221 2.79 29.11 -14.85
CA PHE A 221 2.91 30.23 -13.92
C PHE A 221 2.24 31.53 -14.43
N THR A 222 1.69 31.55 -15.65
CA THR A 222 0.95 32.71 -16.21
C THR A 222 -0.09 33.29 -15.24
N PRO A 223 -0.92 32.48 -14.53
CA PRO A 223 -1.94 33.01 -13.63
C PRO A 223 -1.38 33.93 -12.54
N ILE A 224 -0.14 33.70 -12.06
CA ILE A 224 0.47 34.52 -11.01
C ILE A 224 0.74 35.93 -11.49
N ILE A 225 1.22 36.07 -12.73
CA ILE A 225 1.51 37.36 -13.35
C ILE A 225 0.21 38.13 -13.60
N LEU A 226 -0.82 37.43 -14.11
CA LEU A 226 -2.14 38.03 -14.31
C LEU A 226 -2.76 38.51 -12.99
N LEU A 227 -2.62 37.72 -11.92
CA LEU A 227 -3.10 38.10 -10.59
C LEU A 227 -2.29 39.25 -9.98
N ALA A 228 -0.99 39.31 -10.22
CA ALA A 228 -0.13 40.41 -9.77
C ALA A 228 -0.47 41.72 -10.51
N LEU A 229 -0.67 41.67 -11.83
CA LEU A 229 -1.17 42.79 -12.63
C LEU A 229 -2.56 43.23 -12.13
N ALA A 230 -3.48 42.28 -11.94
CA ALA A 230 -4.84 42.56 -11.47
C ALA A 230 -4.80 43.34 -10.15
N GLN A 231 -3.99 42.87 -9.21
CA GLN A 231 -3.79 43.49 -7.90
C GLN A 231 -3.23 44.91 -7.97
N ASP A 232 -2.20 45.14 -8.78
CA ASP A 232 -1.52 46.43 -8.82
C ASP A 232 -2.29 47.50 -9.62
N VAL A 233 -3.01 47.08 -10.67
CA VAL A 233 -3.69 48.00 -11.60
C VAL A 233 -5.15 48.22 -11.24
N PHE A 234 -5.89 47.16 -10.94
CA PHE A 234 -7.36 47.23 -10.89
C PHE A 234 -7.92 47.25 -9.47
N LEU A 235 -7.13 46.89 -8.45
CA LEU A 235 -7.66 46.68 -7.11
C LEU A 235 -7.11 47.65 -6.04
N GLY A 236 -7.97 47.98 -5.08
CA GLY A 236 -7.63 48.83 -3.94
C GLY A 236 -6.85 48.09 -2.87
N LYS A 237 -6.11 48.83 -2.02
CA LYS A 237 -5.32 48.28 -0.89
C LYS A 237 -6.19 47.70 0.24
N ASP A 238 -7.49 48.00 0.26
CA ASP A 238 -8.42 47.50 1.26
C ASP A 238 -9.73 47.05 0.59
N ILE A 239 -9.90 45.73 0.48
CA ILE A 239 -11.06 45.08 -0.13
C ILE A 239 -12.39 45.48 0.54
N ARG A 240 -12.36 45.90 1.82
CA ARG A 240 -13.57 46.29 2.58
C ARG A 240 -13.99 47.74 2.32
N LYS A 241 -13.07 48.60 1.89
CA LYS A 241 -13.34 50.03 1.64
C LYS A 241 -13.59 50.30 0.17
N LYS A 242 -12.74 49.77 -0.71
CA LYS A 242 -12.81 49.99 -2.15
C LYS A 242 -12.12 48.82 -2.86
N PHE A 243 -12.90 47.88 -3.36
CA PHE A 243 -12.36 46.70 -4.04
C PHE A 243 -11.71 47.07 -5.37
N PHE A 244 -12.39 47.87 -6.20
CA PHE A 244 -11.90 48.28 -7.51
C PHE A 244 -11.30 49.69 -7.47
N ASP A 245 -10.03 49.83 -7.84
CA ASP A 245 -9.28 51.09 -7.84
C ASP A 245 -8.30 51.12 -9.03
N PHE A 246 -8.77 51.65 -10.16
CA PHE A 246 -8.02 51.65 -11.41
C PHE A 246 -6.88 52.68 -11.39
N LYS A 247 -5.64 52.21 -11.51
CA LYS A 247 -4.42 53.02 -11.46
C LYS A 247 -3.74 53.10 -12.82
N VAL A 248 -4.07 54.13 -13.60
CA VAL A 248 -3.53 54.36 -14.96
C VAL A 248 -2.00 54.35 -14.99
N ASN A 249 -1.33 55.00 -14.03
CA ASN A 249 0.13 55.06 -14.00
C ASN A 249 0.76 53.68 -13.82
N ARG A 250 0.16 52.80 -13.01
CA ARG A 250 0.63 51.41 -12.86
C ARG A 250 0.38 50.61 -14.13
N LEU A 251 -0.77 50.80 -14.78
CA LEU A 251 -1.06 50.16 -16.06
C LEU A 251 -0.02 50.51 -17.12
N ILE A 252 0.37 51.79 -17.24
CA ILE A 252 1.40 52.23 -18.20
C ILE A 252 2.74 51.54 -17.93
N GLU A 253 3.16 51.45 -16.66
CA GLU A 253 4.38 50.71 -16.30
C GLU A 253 4.28 49.24 -16.70
N HIS A 254 3.20 48.54 -16.36
CA HIS A 254 3.05 47.15 -16.77
C HIS A 254 3.03 46.97 -18.29
N LEU A 255 2.36 47.85 -19.04
CA LEU A 255 2.33 47.81 -20.51
C LEU A 255 3.72 48.02 -21.12
N LYS A 256 4.55 48.92 -20.55
CA LYS A 256 5.93 49.12 -20.97
C LYS A 256 6.74 47.83 -20.86
N TYR A 257 6.69 47.15 -19.72
CA TYR A 257 7.43 45.91 -19.52
C TYR A 257 6.86 44.75 -20.34
N ILE A 258 5.53 44.67 -20.50
CA ILE A 258 4.88 43.72 -21.43
C ILE A 258 5.40 43.94 -22.85
N GLY A 259 5.46 45.19 -23.32
CA GLY A 259 6.00 45.55 -24.62
C GLY A 259 7.46 45.12 -24.79
N ILE A 260 8.32 45.41 -23.80
CA ILE A 260 9.72 44.96 -23.79
C ILE A 260 9.81 43.44 -23.91
N THR A 261 8.97 42.69 -23.18
CA THR A 261 8.99 41.23 -23.26
C THR A 261 8.46 40.66 -24.58
N ILE A 262 7.44 41.27 -25.17
CA ILE A 262 6.95 40.87 -26.51
C ILE A 262 8.05 41.09 -27.54
N VAL A 263 8.70 42.26 -27.54
CA VAL A 263 9.84 42.54 -28.43
C VAL A 263 10.97 41.53 -28.20
N GLY A 264 11.33 41.25 -26.95
CA GLY A 264 12.34 40.25 -26.61
C GLY A 264 11.99 38.85 -27.14
N PHE A 265 10.74 38.41 -26.97
CA PHE A 265 10.26 37.14 -27.51
C PHE A 265 10.37 37.08 -29.03
N LEU A 266 9.94 38.14 -29.72
CA LEU A 266 10.01 38.23 -31.19
C LEU A 266 11.46 38.22 -31.68
N VAL A 267 12.35 39.00 -31.06
CA VAL A 267 13.78 39.07 -31.43
C VAL A 267 14.43 37.70 -31.33
N VAL A 268 14.15 36.93 -30.26
CA VAL A 268 14.69 35.58 -30.07
C VAL A 268 14.05 34.56 -31.02
N SER A 269 12.78 34.73 -31.38
CA SER A 269 12.00 33.73 -32.12
C SER A 269 12.00 33.92 -33.65
N ILE A 270 12.11 35.15 -34.15
CA ILE A 270 12.10 35.46 -35.59
C ILE A 270 13.16 34.66 -36.37
N PRO A 271 14.41 34.53 -35.90
CA PRO A 271 15.44 33.76 -36.61
C PRO A 271 15.07 32.29 -36.84
N PHE A 272 14.15 31.73 -36.04
CA PHE A 272 13.68 30.34 -36.14
C PHE A 272 12.39 30.18 -36.97
N GLY A 273 11.74 31.30 -37.32
CA GLY A 273 10.42 31.33 -37.96
C GLY A 273 9.27 31.24 -36.95
N LEU A 274 8.51 32.32 -36.80
CA LEU A 274 7.46 32.45 -35.78
C LEU A 274 6.41 31.34 -35.82
N THR A 275 5.95 30.96 -37.02
CA THR A 275 4.95 29.88 -37.18
C THR A 275 5.45 28.55 -36.61
N LYS A 276 6.73 28.22 -36.84
CA LYS A 276 7.35 27.00 -36.30
C LYS A 276 7.53 27.08 -34.79
N VAL A 277 7.92 28.24 -34.28
CA VAL A 277 8.04 28.44 -32.83
C VAL A 277 6.68 28.26 -32.16
N MET A 278 5.60 28.79 -32.75
CA MET A 278 4.25 28.63 -32.21
C MET A 278 3.76 27.17 -32.29
N SER A 279 4.00 26.45 -33.39
CA SER A 279 3.65 25.03 -33.47
C SER A 279 4.42 24.22 -32.42
N GLN A 280 5.69 24.54 -32.18
CA GLN A 280 6.51 23.87 -31.19
C GLN A 280 5.90 23.90 -29.77
N TYR A 281 5.33 25.03 -29.35
CA TYR A 281 4.65 25.10 -28.04
C TYR A 281 3.41 24.22 -27.97
N ILE A 282 2.63 24.14 -29.06
CA ILE A 282 1.41 23.34 -29.14
C ILE A 282 1.76 21.84 -29.15
N ASP A 283 2.67 21.45 -30.03
CA ASP A 283 3.07 20.06 -30.24
C ASP A 283 3.71 19.48 -28.98
N THR A 284 4.57 20.26 -28.31
CA THR A 284 5.22 19.83 -27.06
C THR A 284 4.20 19.60 -25.93
N MET A 285 3.13 20.41 -25.86
CA MET A 285 2.05 20.21 -24.88
C MET A 285 1.18 18.98 -25.21
N ALA A 286 1.11 18.59 -26.49
CA ALA A 286 0.38 17.41 -26.95
C ALA A 286 1.16 16.10 -26.74
N SER A 287 2.49 16.16 -26.60
CA SER A 287 3.36 15.01 -26.37
C SER A 287 3.03 14.23 -25.09
N TYR A 288 3.50 12.98 -25.04
CA TYR A 288 3.45 12.11 -23.85
C TYR A 288 2.02 11.83 -23.33
N GLU A 289 1.21 11.21 -24.18
CA GLU A 289 -0.22 10.89 -23.96
C GLU A 289 -0.49 9.77 -22.93
N TYR A 290 0.08 9.90 -21.74
CA TYR A 290 0.02 8.93 -20.66
C TYR A 290 -0.51 9.57 -19.37
N ALA A 291 -1.10 8.74 -18.49
CA ALA A 291 -1.55 9.15 -17.16
C ALA A 291 -0.41 9.71 -16.32
N SER A 292 0.78 9.12 -16.43
CA SER A 292 2.02 9.64 -15.88
C SER A 292 3.20 9.13 -16.71
N VAL A 293 4.29 9.89 -16.74
CA VAL A 293 5.52 9.52 -17.45
C VAL A 293 6.69 9.62 -16.49
N ASN A 294 6.93 8.55 -15.74
CA ASN A 294 7.94 8.49 -14.69
C ASN A 294 7.72 9.48 -13.51
N ALA A 295 6.72 10.36 -13.55
CA ALA A 295 6.29 11.06 -12.34
C ALA A 295 5.65 10.08 -11.35
N TYR A 296 6.30 9.88 -10.21
CA TYR A 296 5.73 9.15 -9.08
C TYR A 296 4.71 10.05 -8.37
N ASN A 297 3.52 10.13 -8.97
CA ASN A 297 2.40 10.98 -8.57
C ASN A 297 1.13 10.14 -8.28
N PHE A 298 -0.04 10.78 -8.20
CA PHE A 298 -1.33 10.14 -7.92
C PHE A 298 -1.61 8.95 -8.86
N TRP A 299 -1.37 9.10 -10.15
CA TRP A 299 -1.64 8.05 -11.14
C TRP A 299 -0.69 6.86 -10.96
N SER A 300 0.60 7.12 -10.78
CA SER A 300 1.61 6.08 -10.54
C SER A 300 1.39 5.32 -9.23
N MET A 301 0.71 5.93 -8.24
CA MET A 301 0.31 5.26 -6.99
C MET A 301 -0.62 4.06 -7.24
N PHE A 302 -1.41 4.10 -8.31
CA PHE A 302 -2.32 3.02 -8.72
C PHE A 302 -1.71 2.11 -9.79
N GLY A 303 -0.39 2.19 -10.02
CA GLY A 303 0.29 1.41 -11.06
C GLY A 303 -0.06 1.86 -12.49
N LEU A 304 -0.45 3.14 -12.66
CA LEU A 304 -0.83 3.71 -13.96
C LEU A 304 0.31 4.48 -14.65
N ASN A 305 1.55 4.36 -14.16
CA ASN A 305 2.70 4.96 -14.85
C ASN A 305 2.84 4.34 -16.26
N TRP A 306 3.13 5.17 -17.27
CA TRP A 306 3.14 4.80 -18.69
C TRP A 306 1.84 4.16 -19.23
N THR A 307 0.72 4.30 -18.52
CA THR A 307 -0.60 3.84 -19.02
C THR A 307 -1.25 4.95 -19.85
N ARG A 308 -1.86 4.60 -20.98
CA ARG A 308 -2.47 5.57 -21.90
C ARG A 308 -3.54 6.41 -21.20
N GLN A 309 -3.55 7.72 -21.46
CA GLN A 309 -4.49 8.66 -20.84
C GLN A 309 -5.97 8.50 -21.30
N TYR A 310 -6.21 7.65 -22.29
CA TYR A 310 -7.53 7.36 -22.85
C TYR A 310 -8.31 6.30 -22.07
N ASN A 311 -7.63 5.57 -21.18
CA ASN A 311 -8.28 4.62 -20.27
C ASN A 311 -9.18 5.38 -19.28
N THR A 312 -10.18 4.68 -18.75
CA THR A 312 -11.22 5.28 -17.91
C THR A 312 -11.15 4.82 -16.46
N VAL A 313 -11.53 5.71 -15.54
CA VAL A 313 -11.90 5.38 -14.16
C VAL A 313 -13.20 6.10 -13.84
N PHE A 314 -14.17 5.35 -13.29
CA PHE A 314 -15.56 5.81 -13.10
C PHE A 314 -16.23 6.29 -14.42
N GLY A 315 -15.87 5.70 -15.56
CA GLY A 315 -16.44 6.06 -16.87
C GLY A 315 -15.90 7.36 -17.48
N ILE A 316 -14.91 8.01 -16.85
CA ILE A 316 -14.28 9.26 -17.33
C ILE A 316 -12.82 8.95 -17.70
N GLN A 317 -12.32 9.46 -18.85
CA GLN A 317 -10.94 9.22 -19.27
C GLN A 317 -9.93 9.92 -18.34
N TYR A 318 -8.72 9.38 -18.19
CA TYR A 318 -7.70 10.00 -17.34
C TYR A 318 -7.34 11.42 -17.79
N LYS A 319 -7.35 11.68 -19.10
CA LYS A 319 -7.16 13.04 -19.64
C LYS A 319 -8.22 14.03 -19.13
N ASP A 320 -9.48 13.59 -19.03
CA ASP A 320 -10.61 14.43 -18.60
C ASP A 320 -10.54 14.67 -17.09
N TRP A 321 -10.15 13.65 -16.32
CA TRP A 321 -9.78 13.82 -14.91
C TRP A 321 -8.64 14.82 -14.72
N GLY A 322 -7.62 14.76 -15.57
CA GLY A 322 -6.54 15.74 -15.63
C GLY A 322 -7.06 17.16 -15.82
N THR A 323 -7.96 17.38 -16.78
CA THR A 323 -8.62 18.68 -17.00
C THR A 323 -9.41 19.14 -15.77
N ILE A 324 -10.19 18.25 -15.15
CA ILE A 324 -10.92 18.54 -13.90
C ILE A 324 -9.95 18.99 -12.81
N PHE A 325 -8.83 18.30 -12.61
CA PHE A 325 -7.83 18.68 -11.62
C PHE A 325 -7.21 20.03 -11.93
N ILE A 326 -6.89 20.35 -13.19
CA ILE A 326 -6.37 21.67 -13.58
C ILE A 326 -7.37 22.77 -13.21
N VAL A 327 -8.67 22.58 -13.48
CA VAL A 327 -9.71 23.54 -13.11
C VAL A 327 -9.77 23.73 -11.58
N LEU A 328 -9.74 22.64 -10.81
CA LEU A 328 -9.72 22.68 -9.35
C LEU A 328 -8.47 23.38 -8.79
N ILE A 329 -7.31 23.17 -9.42
CA ILE A 329 -6.05 23.84 -9.07
C ILE A 329 -6.18 25.35 -9.32
N CYS A 330 -6.74 25.78 -10.45
CA CYS A 330 -6.98 27.20 -10.73
C CYS A 330 -7.94 27.83 -9.71
N ILE A 331 -9.03 27.13 -9.36
CA ILE A 331 -9.98 27.61 -8.33
C ILE A 331 -9.28 27.74 -6.98
N PHE A 332 -8.46 26.77 -6.59
CA PHE A 332 -7.74 26.80 -5.32
C PHE A 332 -6.64 27.88 -5.30
N ALA A 333 -5.98 28.15 -6.42
CA ALA A 333 -5.04 29.26 -6.58
C ALA A 333 -5.74 30.63 -6.41
N LEU A 334 -6.93 30.79 -7.00
CA LEU A 334 -7.76 31.99 -6.78
C LEU A 334 -8.17 32.13 -5.33
N PHE A 335 -8.52 31.02 -4.67
CA PHE A 335 -8.80 31.00 -3.24
C PHE A 335 -7.59 31.49 -2.41
N ILE A 336 -6.38 31.00 -2.66
CA ILE A 336 -5.16 31.49 -1.98
C ILE A 336 -4.96 32.99 -2.24
N TRP A 337 -5.25 33.47 -3.45
CA TRP A 337 -5.09 34.88 -3.80
C TRP A 337 -6.11 35.80 -3.09
N LEU A 338 -7.35 35.34 -2.92
CA LEU A 338 -8.42 36.08 -2.24
C LEU A 338 -8.22 36.12 -0.71
N PHE A 339 -7.66 35.07 -0.13
CA PHE A 339 -7.37 35.00 1.31
C PHE A 339 -6.01 35.63 1.62
N LYS A 340 -5.91 36.39 2.73
CA LYS A 340 -4.74 37.27 3.01
C LYS A 340 -4.38 38.18 1.83
N TYR A 341 -5.40 38.82 1.26
CA TYR A 341 -5.32 39.77 0.14
C TYR A 341 -4.24 40.87 0.26
N ASN A 342 -3.76 41.20 1.48
CA ASN A 342 -2.70 42.20 1.70
C ASN A 342 -1.28 41.60 1.83
N ASP A 343 -1.11 40.28 1.74
CA ASP A 343 0.18 39.62 1.87
C ASP A 343 0.73 39.21 0.51
N ASP A 344 1.71 39.97 -0.01
CA ASP A 344 2.30 39.71 -1.32
C ASP A 344 3.09 38.38 -1.39
N ASN A 345 3.41 37.74 -0.26
CA ASN A 345 4.04 36.41 -0.27
C ASN A 345 3.10 35.32 -0.83
N ARG A 346 1.80 35.60 -0.95
CA ARG A 346 0.82 34.67 -1.53
C ARG A 346 1.13 34.31 -2.99
N TYR A 347 1.79 35.17 -3.75
CA TYR A 347 2.18 34.84 -5.13
C TYR A 347 3.18 33.68 -5.19
N VAL A 348 4.13 33.65 -4.24
CA VAL A 348 5.06 32.53 -4.09
C VAL A 348 4.32 31.27 -3.64
N MET A 349 3.35 31.39 -2.72
CA MET A 349 2.51 30.26 -2.30
C MET A 349 1.72 29.67 -3.47
N ILE A 350 1.11 30.51 -4.32
CA ILE A 350 0.38 30.08 -5.51
C ILE A 350 1.33 29.36 -6.48
N ALA A 351 2.55 29.87 -6.69
CA ALA A 351 3.56 29.23 -7.53
C ALA A 351 3.94 27.82 -7.02
N ILE A 352 4.17 27.70 -5.71
CA ILE A 352 4.43 26.41 -5.07
C ILE A 352 3.23 25.47 -5.26
N PHE A 353 2.03 25.96 -4.96
CA PHE A 353 0.80 25.18 -5.06
C PHE A 353 0.55 24.67 -6.47
N VAL A 354 0.58 25.54 -7.48
CA VAL A 354 0.36 25.15 -8.87
C VAL A 354 1.42 24.12 -9.29
N SER A 355 2.70 24.35 -9.01
CA SER A 355 3.75 23.41 -9.42
C SER A 355 3.61 22.03 -8.76
N ILE A 356 3.36 21.97 -7.44
CA ILE A 356 3.23 20.70 -6.71
C ILE A 356 1.90 20.00 -7.05
N ALA A 357 0.80 20.74 -7.14
CA ALA A 357 -0.51 20.16 -7.43
C ALA A 357 -0.60 19.62 -8.86
N MET A 358 -0.03 20.34 -9.84
CA MET A 358 0.07 19.88 -11.22
C MET A 358 0.85 18.57 -11.29
N PHE A 359 2.05 18.53 -10.72
CA PHE A 359 2.84 17.30 -10.67
C PHE A 359 2.07 16.14 -10.02
N THR A 360 1.40 16.41 -8.89
CA THR A 360 0.78 15.37 -8.07
C THR A 360 -0.49 14.81 -8.69
N MET A 361 -1.34 15.66 -9.29
CA MET A 361 -2.70 15.29 -9.70
C MET A 361 -2.91 15.25 -11.22
N SER A 362 -2.17 16.05 -12.01
CA SER A 362 -2.37 16.12 -13.46
C SER A 362 -1.82 14.89 -14.18
N VAL A 363 -2.30 14.67 -15.41
CA VAL A 363 -1.72 13.72 -16.37
C VAL A 363 -0.53 14.33 -17.13
N ARG A 364 0.21 13.50 -17.89
CA ARG A 364 1.37 13.90 -18.72
C ARG A 364 2.54 14.52 -17.93
N MET A 365 2.69 14.13 -16.67
CA MET A 365 3.73 14.66 -15.79
C MET A 365 5.00 13.82 -15.84
N HIS A 366 6.15 14.50 -15.82
CA HIS A 366 7.48 13.91 -15.66
C HIS A 366 8.05 14.06 -14.25
N GLU A 367 8.93 13.14 -13.84
CA GLU A 367 9.58 13.08 -12.51
C GLU A 367 10.22 14.40 -12.09
N ARG A 368 10.75 15.16 -13.05
CA ARG A 368 11.41 16.46 -12.85
C ARG A 368 10.47 17.66 -12.73
N TYR A 369 9.18 17.52 -13.06
CA TYR A 369 8.28 18.68 -13.14
C TYR A 369 7.92 19.30 -11.79
N ILE A 370 8.14 18.59 -10.67
CA ILE A 370 7.95 19.14 -9.31
C ILE A 370 9.07 20.12 -8.90
N TYR A 371 10.21 20.10 -9.61
CA TYR A 371 11.43 20.83 -9.26
C TYR A 371 11.21 22.30 -8.83
N PRO A 372 10.44 23.13 -9.58
CA PRO A 372 10.19 24.51 -9.17
C PRO A 372 9.45 24.63 -7.84
N GLY A 373 8.40 23.82 -7.65
CA GLY A 373 7.58 23.85 -6.44
C GLY A 373 8.38 23.49 -5.18
N VAL A 374 9.26 22.49 -5.29
CA VAL A 374 10.15 22.10 -4.17
C VAL A 374 11.03 23.27 -3.77
N ILE A 375 11.74 23.90 -4.71
CA ILE A 375 12.71 24.94 -4.37
C ILE A 375 12.05 26.24 -3.91
N LEU A 376 10.89 26.59 -4.48
CA LEU A 376 10.15 27.79 -4.07
C LEU A 376 9.68 27.72 -2.60
N LEU A 377 9.52 26.54 -2.00
CA LEU A 377 9.27 26.40 -0.56
C LEU A 377 10.40 27.03 0.28
N LEU A 378 11.64 26.97 -0.19
CA LEU A 378 12.78 27.62 0.47
C LEU A 378 12.69 29.14 0.36
N LEU A 379 12.30 29.67 -0.81
CA LEU A 379 12.05 31.11 -0.98
C LEU A 379 10.92 31.57 -0.04
N TYR A 380 9.83 30.81 0.02
CA TYR A 380 8.71 31.12 0.90
C TYR A 380 9.11 31.12 2.37
N PHE A 381 9.92 30.15 2.81
CA PHE A 381 10.52 30.16 4.16
C PHE A 381 11.35 31.42 4.40
N ILE A 382 12.17 31.86 3.44
CA ILE A 382 12.99 33.06 3.61
C ILE A 382 12.14 34.32 3.79
N LEU A 383 11.03 34.40 3.04
CA LEU A 383 10.13 35.56 3.07
C LEU A 383 9.25 35.59 4.33
N THR A 384 8.72 34.45 4.76
CA THR A 384 7.73 34.36 5.86
C THR A 384 8.32 33.93 7.21
N LYS A 385 9.48 33.28 7.20
CA LYS A 385 10.11 32.63 8.36
C LYS A 385 9.30 31.46 8.94
N HIS A 386 8.34 30.90 8.19
CA HIS A 386 7.53 29.76 8.62
C HIS A 386 8.31 28.46 8.53
N ILE A 387 8.60 27.84 9.68
CA ILE A 387 9.44 26.63 9.70
C ILE A 387 8.84 25.46 8.91
N GLN A 388 7.52 25.41 8.80
CA GLN A 388 6.79 24.36 8.09
C GLN A 388 7.17 24.33 6.60
N ALA A 389 7.38 25.49 5.98
CA ALA A 389 7.83 25.57 4.59
C ALA A 389 9.23 24.97 4.42
N LEU A 390 10.14 25.17 5.38
CA LEU A 390 11.46 24.53 5.39
C LEU A 390 11.38 23.00 5.58
N LEU A 391 10.49 22.53 6.45
CA LEU A 391 10.28 21.09 6.68
C LEU A 391 9.66 20.42 5.45
N LEU A 392 8.71 21.08 4.78
CA LEU A 392 8.16 20.62 3.51
C LEU A 392 9.23 20.59 2.42
N TYR A 393 10.08 21.62 2.33
CA TYR A 393 11.23 21.63 1.42
C TYR A 393 12.13 20.41 1.61
N PHE A 394 12.45 20.05 2.87
CA PHE A 394 13.24 18.85 3.17
C PHE A 394 12.54 17.57 2.74
N ALA A 395 11.26 17.41 3.09
CA ALA A 395 10.51 16.20 2.80
C ALA A 395 10.33 15.99 1.29
N TYR A 396 9.95 17.04 0.56
CA TYR A 396 9.81 17.00 -0.89
C TYR A 396 11.14 16.78 -1.60
N THR A 397 12.25 17.35 -1.10
CA THR A 397 13.56 17.10 -1.71
C THR A 397 13.94 15.63 -1.67
N ILE A 398 13.71 14.96 -0.54
CA ILE A 398 14.02 13.52 -0.40
C ILE A 398 13.11 12.70 -1.35
N ALA A 399 11.80 12.96 -1.34
CA ALA A 399 10.86 12.25 -2.22
C ALA A 399 11.17 12.47 -3.71
N HIS A 400 11.47 13.71 -4.08
CA HIS A 400 11.83 14.09 -5.45
C HIS A 400 13.17 13.47 -5.89
N PHE A 401 14.19 13.47 -5.02
CA PHE A 401 15.46 12.81 -5.27
C PHE A 401 15.26 11.32 -5.53
N TYR A 402 14.46 10.62 -4.72
CA TYR A 402 14.17 9.20 -4.94
C TYR A 402 13.49 8.95 -6.29
N ASN A 403 12.49 9.75 -6.65
CA ASN A 403 11.80 9.64 -7.93
C ASN A 403 12.81 9.79 -9.11
N CYS A 404 13.57 10.89 -9.14
CA CYS A 404 14.54 11.11 -10.21
C CYS A 404 15.68 10.10 -10.21
N ALA A 405 16.24 9.74 -9.05
CA ALA A 405 17.38 8.83 -8.98
C ALA A 405 16.97 7.42 -9.42
N TYR A 406 15.76 6.99 -9.08
CA TYR A 406 15.28 5.69 -9.55
C TYR A 406 15.11 5.67 -11.06
N VAL A 407 14.46 6.69 -11.62
CA VAL A 407 14.29 6.81 -13.07
C VAL A 407 15.64 6.83 -13.78
N LEU A 408 16.60 7.63 -13.30
CA LEU A 408 17.91 7.77 -13.95
C LEU A 408 18.75 6.49 -13.93
N PHE A 409 18.71 5.72 -12.83
CA PHE A 409 19.64 4.60 -12.63
C PHE A 409 19.02 3.21 -12.77
N PHE A 410 17.69 3.10 -12.76
CA PHE A 410 17.00 1.80 -12.70
C PHE A 410 15.87 1.64 -13.71
N TYR A 411 15.39 2.72 -14.34
CA TYR A 411 14.37 2.58 -15.39
C TYR A 411 14.96 1.83 -16.59
N ASN A 412 14.41 0.65 -16.87
CA ASN A 412 14.71 -0.12 -18.07
C ASN A 412 13.39 -0.44 -18.78
N PRO A 413 13.12 0.10 -19.99
CA PRO A 413 11.86 -0.13 -20.70
C PRO A 413 11.58 -1.60 -21.01
N GLU A 414 12.61 -2.45 -21.15
CA GLU A 414 12.44 -3.89 -21.45
C GLU A 414 11.96 -4.70 -20.23
N ASN A 415 12.25 -4.23 -19.02
CA ASN A 415 11.92 -4.92 -17.77
C ASN A 415 11.25 -3.96 -16.77
N TYR A 416 10.39 -3.09 -17.29
CA TYR A 416 9.74 -2.04 -16.50
C TYR A 416 8.45 -2.56 -15.85
N ASP A 417 8.47 -2.75 -14.53
CA ASP A 417 7.26 -3.01 -13.76
C ASP A 417 6.63 -1.72 -13.24
N LYS A 418 5.56 -1.26 -13.90
CA LYS A 418 4.79 -0.08 -13.48
C LYS A 418 4.10 -0.22 -12.11
N ARG A 419 4.04 -1.42 -11.54
CA ARG A 419 3.48 -1.73 -10.22
C ARG A 419 4.55 -2.02 -9.17
N ALA A 420 5.81 -1.79 -9.48
CA ALA A 420 6.89 -2.02 -8.54
C ALA A 420 6.68 -1.18 -7.26
N GLY A 421 6.92 -1.80 -6.10
CA GLY A 421 6.55 -1.20 -4.81
C GLY A 421 7.19 0.15 -4.52
N HIS A 422 8.41 0.40 -4.99
CA HIS A 422 9.08 1.69 -4.81
C HIS A 422 8.34 2.81 -5.58
N ILE A 423 7.79 2.56 -6.77
CA ILE A 423 6.98 3.54 -7.54
C ILE A 423 5.76 3.91 -6.71
N ILE A 424 5.00 2.90 -6.27
CA ILE A 424 3.76 3.09 -5.50
C ILE A 424 4.04 3.81 -4.17
N VAL A 425 5.08 3.41 -3.44
CA VAL A 425 5.45 4.00 -2.14
C VAL A 425 5.91 5.45 -2.30
N ILE A 426 6.81 5.75 -3.25
CA ILE A 426 7.28 7.12 -3.48
C ILE A 426 6.13 8.00 -3.99
N SER A 427 5.25 7.47 -4.85
CA SER A 427 4.00 8.12 -5.26
C SER A 427 3.11 8.46 -4.07
N ALA A 428 2.86 7.50 -3.18
CA ALA A 428 2.06 7.71 -1.98
C ALA A 428 2.68 8.77 -1.08
N ILE A 429 4.01 8.79 -0.94
CA ILE A 429 4.72 9.85 -0.20
C ILE A 429 4.45 11.23 -0.81
N HIS A 430 4.54 11.39 -2.14
CA HIS A 430 4.23 12.67 -2.79
C HIS A 430 2.78 13.11 -2.55
N VAL A 431 1.82 12.18 -2.65
CA VAL A 431 0.39 12.46 -2.38
C VAL A 431 0.17 12.84 -0.90
N ILE A 432 0.78 12.12 0.05
CA ILE A 432 0.69 12.42 1.48
C ILE A 432 1.29 13.80 1.76
N LEU A 433 2.48 14.10 1.21
CA LEU A 433 3.10 15.42 1.34
C LEU A 433 2.21 16.51 0.75
N PHE A 434 1.54 16.25 -0.37
CA PHE A 434 0.59 17.19 -0.98
C PHE A 434 -0.61 17.44 -0.07
N VAL A 435 -1.18 16.41 0.55
CA VAL A 435 -2.26 16.56 1.53
C VAL A 435 -1.80 17.36 2.76
N ILE A 436 -0.60 17.08 3.27
CA ILE A 436 0.01 17.85 4.38
C ILE A 436 0.19 19.31 3.99
N PHE A 437 0.67 19.56 2.77
CA PHE A 437 0.90 20.90 2.24
C PHE A 437 -0.42 21.68 2.04
N VAL A 438 -1.46 21.04 1.50
CA VAL A 438 -2.80 21.63 1.42
C VAL A 438 -3.35 21.93 2.81
N GLY A 439 -3.19 21.01 3.78
CA GLY A 439 -3.56 21.25 5.18
C GLY A 439 -2.79 22.41 5.83
N TYR A 440 -1.51 22.58 5.46
CA TYR A 440 -0.69 23.73 5.85
C TYR A 440 -1.26 25.04 5.28
N ILE A 441 -1.63 25.09 3.99
CA ILE A 441 -2.28 26.26 3.37
C ILE A 441 -3.60 26.59 4.08
N PHE A 442 -4.48 25.60 4.30
CA PHE A 442 -5.75 25.83 4.98
C PHE A 442 -5.56 26.43 6.38
N LYS A 443 -4.64 25.87 7.16
CA LYS A 443 -4.39 26.36 8.52
C LYS A 443 -3.77 27.77 8.51
N GLU A 444 -2.98 28.09 7.49
CA GLU A 444 -2.38 29.41 7.34
C GLU A 444 -3.38 30.48 6.86
N TYR A 445 -4.23 30.15 5.89
CA TYR A 445 -5.08 31.11 5.17
C TYR A 445 -6.53 31.15 5.69
N VAL A 446 -7.06 30.07 6.29
CA VAL A 446 -8.47 29.97 6.74
C VAL A 446 -8.61 30.07 8.24
N ASP A 447 -7.91 29.22 9.00
CA ASP A 447 -8.22 29.03 10.42
C ASP A 447 -7.82 30.22 11.30
N GLY A 448 -7.06 31.19 10.77
CA GLY A 448 -6.63 32.39 11.50
C GLY A 448 -5.85 32.08 12.78
N VAL A 449 -5.39 30.84 12.96
CA VAL A 449 -4.58 30.42 14.12
C VAL A 449 -3.40 31.36 14.23
N ASP A 450 -3.02 31.76 15.44
CA ASP A 450 -1.91 32.69 15.67
C ASP A 450 -0.61 32.14 15.05
N VAL A 451 -0.36 32.50 13.79
CA VAL A 451 0.76 32.06 12.96
C VAL A 451 2.08 32.57 13.54
N LYS A 452 2.03 33.46 14.55
CA LYS A 452 3.19 33.79 15.38
C LYS A 452 3.89 32.54 15.89
N GLY A 453 3.15 31.50 16.29
CA GLY A 453 3.71 30.22 16.75
C GLY A 453 4.41 29.39 15.68
N TRP A 454 4.37 29.79 14.40
CA TRP A 454 5.05 29.13 13.27
C TRP A 454 6.36 29.79 12.89
N ASN A 455 6.52 31.05 13.31
CA ASN A 455 7.70 31.82 13.07
C ASN A 455 8.89 31.13 13.75
N ILE A 456 9.95 30.87 12.97
CA ILE A 456 11.16 30.22 13.47
C ILE A 456 11.74 30.93 14.70
N GLU A 457 11.62 32.25 14.78
CA GLU A 457 12.09 33.04 15.91
C GLU A 457 11.26 32.78 17.17
N THR A 458 9.95 32.54 17.02
CA THR A 458 9.04 32.25 18.14
C THR A 458 9.21 30.82 18.62
N ILE A 459 9.26 29.86 17.69
CA ILE A 459 9.45 28.44 18.01
C ILE A 459 10.78 28.20 18.72
N LEU A 460 11.84 28.86 18.24
CA LEU A 460 13.21 28.69 18.75
C LEU A 460 13.62 29.78 19.74
N SER A 461 12.68 30.56 20.29
CA SER A 461 12.91 31.59 21.31
C SER A 461 13.23 31.00 22.69
N LYS A 462 13.83 31.82 23.57
CA LYS A 462 14.24 31.41 24.93
C LYS A 462 13.04 31.03 25.82
N GLU A 463 11.88 31.68 25.68
CA GLU A 463 10.67 31.38 26.48
C GLU A 463 9.99 30.04 26.13
N SER A 464 9.95 29.67 24.84
CA SER A 464 9.45 28.35 24.42
C SER A 464 10.43 27.23 24.79
N LEU A 465 11.73 27.54 24.75
CA LEU A 465 12.81 26.59 25.02
C LEU A 465 13.11 26.40 26.52
N ASP A 466 12.96 27.41 27.38
CA ASP A 466 13.18 27.28 28.83
C ASP A 466 12.10 26.39 29.50
N LYS A 467 10.90 26.30 28.89
CA LYS A 467 9.90 25.27 29.21
C LYS A 467 10.34 23.84 28.84
N GLU A 468 11.30 23.68 27.92
CA GLU A 468 11.83 22.40 27.40
C GLU A 468 13.23 22.04 27.94
N LYS A 469 13.99 23.02 28.44
CA LYS A 469 15.43 22.91 28.73
C LYS A 469 15.75 22.12 29.98
N ASN A 470 14.83 22.10 30.94
CA ASN A 470 14.97 21.33 32.18
C ASN A 470 14.52 19.86 32.04
N LEU A 471 14.31 19.39 30.81
CA LEU A 471 13.83 18.04 30.53
C LEU A 471 14.81 17.34 29.58
N THR A 472 15.42 16.25 30.03
CA THR A 472 16.19 15.29 29.22
C THR A 472 15.36 14.76 28.04
N LEU A 473 15.97 14.16 27.00
CA LEU A 473 15.24 13.57 25.87
C LEU A 473 14.16 12.57 26.33
N ALA A 474 14.50 11.74 27.33
CA ALA A 474 13.55 10.86 27.99
C ALA A 474 12.42 11.63 28.71
N GLN A 475 12.73 12.75 29.36
CA GLN A 475 11.74 13.61 30.02
C GLN A 475 10.88 14.43 29.03
N ARG A 476 11.40 14.77 27.84
CA ARG A 476 10.65 15.40 26.76
C ARG A 476 9.66 14.42 26.14
N ILE A 477 10.11 13.20 25.81
CA ILE A 477 9.22 12.10 25.41
C ILE A 477 8.19 11.83 26.52
N LYS A 478 8.61 11.85 27.79
CA LYS A 478 7.71 11.69 28.96
C LYS A 478 6.66 12.81 29.09
N ASN A 479 6.98 14.08 28.86
CA ASN A 479 5.99 15.17 28.94
C ASN A 479 5.17 15.33 27.65
N GLN A 480 5.68 14.83 26.53
CA GLN A 480 5.02 14.94 25.24
C GLN A 480 4.03 13.79 25.01
N PHE A 481 4.27 12.57 25.53
CA PHE A 481 3.34 11.44 25.37
C PHE A 481 2.39 11.24 26.56
N PHE A 482 2.66 11.85 27.72
CA PHE A 482 1.89 11.63 28.94
C PHE A 482 1.28 12.95 29.42
N THR A 483 -0.06 12.97 29.50
CA THR A 483 -0.79 14.01 30.24
C THR A 483 -0.36 13.95 31.70
N ASN A 484 -0.10 15.11 32.31
CA ASN A 484 0.31 15.22 33.73
C ASN A 484 -0.72 14.69 34.73
N ASP A 485 -1.90 14.24 34.27
CA ASP A 485 -3.01 13.84 35.14
C ASP A 485 -3.13 12.32 35.31
N ILE A 486 -3.28 11.91 36.57
CA ILE A 486 -3.66 10.56 36.99
C ILE A 486 -5.11 10.32 36.54
N GLN A 487 -5.35 9.35 35.65
CA GLN A 487 -6.67 9.10 35.08
C GLN A 487 -7.38 7.93 35.76
N LYS A 488 -8.67 8.10 36.06
CA LYS A 488 -9.56 7.00 36.48
C LYS A 488 -9.75 5.98 35.35
N SER A 489 -10.08 4.77 35.74
CA SER A 489 -10.58 3.71 34.86
C SER A 489 -11.77 4.20 34.05
N LYS A 490 -11.79 3.84 32.77
CA LYS A 490 -12.89 4.20 31.88
C LYS A 490 -14.15 3.45 32.29
N VAL A 491 -15.26 4.16 32.46
CA VAL A 491 -16.58 3.55 32.64
C VAL A 491 -17.11 3.13 31.27
N PHE A 492 -17.21 1.82 31.05
CA PHE A 492 -17.78 1.29 29.82
C PHE A 492 -19.31 1.33 29.86
N SER A 493 -19.93 1.79 28.77
CA SER A 493 -21.37 1.70 28.57
C SER A 493 -21.82 0.25 28.58
N LYS A 494 -22.90 -0.05 29.31
CA LYS A 494 -23.52 -1.38 29.27
C LYS A 494 -24.16 -1.61 27.90
N MET A 495 -24.33 -2.88 27.55
CA MET A 495 -25.18 -3.25 26.42
C MET A 495 -26.63 -2.93 26.80
N THR A 496 -27.31 -2.21 25.91
CA THR A 496 -28.74 -1.88 26.01
C THR A 496 -29.55 -2.91 25.22
N LYS A 497 -30.86 -2.98 25.43
CA LYS A 497 -31.75 -3.84 24.63
C LYS A 497 -31.59 -3.61 23.12
N TYR A 498 -31.38 -2.35 22.71
CA TYR A 498 -31.17 -1.99 21.30
C TYR A 498 -29.86 -2.53 20.75
N ASP A 499 -28.79 -2.56 21.56
CA ASP A 499 -27.52 -3.14 21.12
C ASP A 499 -27.68 -4.63 20.80
N TYR A 500 -28.42 -5.38 21.62
CA TYR A 500 -28.72 -6.80 21.37
C TYR A 500 -29.60 -7.00 20.15
N ILE A 501 -30.68 -6.22 19.99
CA ILE A 501 -31.58 -6.32 18.83
C ILE A 501 -30.81 -6.05 17.52
N ILE A 502 -30.05 -4.96 17.47
CA ILE A 502 -29.27 -4.60 16.27
C ILE A 502 -28.27 -5.71 15.94
N LEU A 503 -27.54 -6.19 16.95
CA LEU A 503 -26.55 -7.24 16.76
C LEU A 503 -27.19 -8.55 16.25
N LEU A 504 -28.33 -8.96 16.84
CA LEU A 504 -29.07 -10.14 16.40
C LEU A 504 -29.58 -10.00 14.97
N ILE A 505 -30.07 -8.82 14.56
CA ILE A 505 -30.49 -8.56 13.18
C ILE A 505 -29.30 -8.70 12.22
N ILE A 506 -28.17 -8.06 12.53
CA ILE A 506 -26.97 -8.14 11.67
C ILE A 506 -26.49 -9.59 11.57
N MET A 507 -26.42 -10.30 12.70
CA MET A 507 -26.03 -11.71 12.72
C MET A 507 -27.00 -12.59 11.93
N ALA A 508 -28.31 -12.41 12.08
CA ALA A 508 -29.30 -13.19 11.36
C ALA A 508 -29.20 -12.98 9.85
N VAL A 509 -29.15 -11.71 9.41
CA VAL A 509 -28.98 -11.37 7.99
C VAL A 509 -27.69 -11.94 7.43
N TYR A 510 -26.56 -11.75 8.12
CA TYR A 510 -25.28 -12.28 7.67
C TYR A 510 -25.28 -13.80 7.63
N SER A 511 -25.84 -14.48 8.63
CA SER A 511 -25.87 -15.94 8.69
C SER A 511 -26.67 -16.55 7.54
N ILE A 512 -27.76 -15.91 7.10
CA ILE A 512 -28.53 -16.35 5.92
C ILE A 512 -27.61 -16.42 4.68
N PHE A 513 -26.77 -15.40 4.47
CA PHE A 513 -25.85 -15.39 3.33
C PHE A 513 -24.63 -16.27 3.57
N ALA A 514 -24.05 -16.25 4.77
CA ALA A 514 -22.83 -16.97 5.10
C ALA A 514 -23.02 -18.50 5.02
N LEU A 515 -24.15 -19.02 5.54
CA LEU A 515 -24.45 -20.45 5.57
C LEU A 515 -25.09 -20.97 4.27
N ARG A 516 -25.57 -20.07 3.39
CA ARG A 516 -26.16 -20.48 2.13
C ARG A 516 -25.10 -21.03 1.19
N ASP A 517 -25.33 -22.23 0.66
CA ASP A 517 -24.53 -22.82 -0.41
C ASP A 517 -23.05 -22.98 -0.03
N LEU A 518 -22.79 -23.52 1.15
CA LEU A 518 -21.43 -23.89 1.59
C LEU A 518 -20.88 -25.12 0.87
N GLY A 519 -21.66 -25.74 -0.01
CA GLY A 519 -21.34 -27.00 -0.66
C GLY A 519 -22.27 -28.12 -0.21
N ASP A 520 -22.12 -29.27 -0.85
CA ASP A 520 -22.94 -30.44 -0.66
C ASP A 520 -22.68 -31.05 0.71
N MET A 521 -23.74 -31.59 1.31
CA MET A 521 -23.69 -32.28 2.60
C MET A 521 -23.33 -33.76 2.46
N ASP A 522 -23.30 -34.26 1.23
CA ASP A 522 -22.98 -35.64 0.90
C ASP A 522 -21.79 -35.67 -0.06
N ALA A 523 -20.89 -36.63 0.17
CA ALA A 523 -19.77 -36.99 -0.70
C ALA A 523 -19.40 -38.45 -0.36
N PRO A 524 -18.71 -39.19 -1.25
CA PRO A 524 -18.30 -40.55 -0.93
C PRO A 524 -17.54 -40.64 0.39
N GLN A 525 -17.93 -41.60 1.23
CA GLN A 525 -17.37 -41.87 2.56
C GLN A 525 -16.74 -43.28 2.65
N SER A 526 -17.12 -44.23 1.79
CA SER A 526 -16.37 -45.48 1.61
C SER A 526 -15.12 -45.21 0.78
N PHE A 527 -13.98 -45.76 1.19
CA PHE A 527 -12.74 -45.67 0.42
C PHE A 527 -12.09 -47.04 0.33
N TRP A 528 -11.85 -47.49 -0.89
CA TRP A 528 -10.91 -48.57 -1.13
C TRP A 528 -9.50 -48.03 -0.94
N VAL A 529 -8.71 -48.70 -0.09
CA VAL A 529 -7.31 -48.35 0.18
C VAL A 529 -6.42 -49.54 -0.20
N ASN A 530 -5.39 -49.29 -1.00
CA ASN A 530 -4.40 -50.32 -1.34
C ASN A 530 -3.54 -50.64 -0.10
N LYS A 531 -3.78 -51.78 0.56
CA LYS A 531 -3.11 -52.17 1.82
C LYS A 531 -2.17 -53.38 1.71
N ASN A 532 -1.99 -54.03 0.56
CA ASN A 532 -1.32 -55.35 0.47
C ASN A 532 -0.67 -55.68 -0.89
N ASN A 533 -0.09 -54.72 -1.61
CA ASN A 533 0.49 -54.94 -2.96
C ASN A 533 -0.49 -55.57 -3.98
N ASN A 534 -1.81 -55.43 -3.76
CA ASN A 534 -2.83 -55.88 -4.70
C ASN A 534 -3.41 -54.62 -5.37
N ASN A 535 -2.64 -54.12 -6.32
CA ASN A 535 -2.82 -52.82 -6.94
C ASN A 535 -3.76 -52.84 -8.15
N ILE A 536 -4.33 -54.01 -8.50
CA ILE A 536 -5.13 -54.21 -9.71
C ILE A 536 -6.63 -54.32 -9.36
N ILE A 537 -7.41 -53.38 -9.87
CA ILE A 537 -8.88 -53.36 -9.87
C ILE A 537 -9.36 -53.90 -11.21
N ARG A 538 -10.19 -54.95 -11.20
CA ARG A 538 -10.79 -55.56 -12.39
C ARG A 538 -12.30 -55.38 -12.41
N ILE A 539 -12.81 -54.85 -13.51
CA ILE A 539 -14.22 -54.57 -13.72
C ILE A 539 -14.70 -55.34 -14.98
N GLU A 540 -15.80 -56.07 -14.84
CA GLU A 540 -16.48 -56.77 -15.95
C GLU A 540 -17.87 -56.17 -16.16
N LEU A 541 -18.26 -55.97 -17.41
CA LEU A 541 -19.59 -55.54 -17.85
C LEU A 541 -20.41 -56.73 -18.36
N ASP A 542 -21.74 -56.63 -18.29
CA ASP A 542 -22.65 -57.67 -18.80
C ASP A 542 -22.49 -57.89 -20.31
N GLU A 543 -22.34 -56.80 -21.05
CA GLU A 543 -22.19 -56.79 -22.51
C GLU A 543 -21.15 -55.76 -22.97
N LYS A 544 -20.72 -55.87 -24.23
CA LYS A 544 -19.85 -54.86 -24.87
C LYS A 544 -20.59 -53.53 -24.90
N THR A 545 -20.03 -52.52 -24.23
CA THR A 545 -20.66 -51.21 -24.07
C THR A 545 -19.70 -50.08 -24.45
N GLU A 546 -20.18 -49.05 -25.14
CA GLU A 546 -19.41 -47.84 -25.42
C GLU A 546 -19.22 -47.02 -24.13
N LEU A 547 -17.96 -46.74 -23.78
CA LEU A 547 -17.59 -45.91 -22.63
C LEU A 547 -16.99 -44.59 -23.08
N ASN A 548 -17.54 -43.48 -22.57
CA ASN A 548 -16.99 -42.15 -22.76
C ASN A 548 -15.88 -41.87 -21.76
N ASN A 549 -16.15 -42.08 -20.47
CA ASN A 549 -15.17 -41.86 -19.41
C ASN A 549 -15.42 -42.77 -18.20
N ILE A 550 -14.40 -42.87 -17.36
CA ILE A 550 -14.51 -43.40 -16.01
C ILE A 550 -14.35 -42.22 -15.06
N SER A 551 -15.43 -41.86 -14.39
CA SER A 551 -15.41 -40.84 -13.34
C SER A 551 -15.03 -41.49 -12.01
N TYR A 552 -14.23 -40.80 -11.19
CA TYR A 552 -13.75 -41.31 -9.93
C TYR A 552 -13.66 -40.21 -8.86
N TYR A 553 -13.89 -40.59 -7.60
CA TYR A 553 -13.72 -39.69 -6.46
C TYR A 553 -12.40 -39.96 -5.75
N ASN A 554 -11.55 -38.94 -5.67
CA ASN A 554 -10.21 -39.06 -5.11
C ASN A 554 -10.25 -39.19 -3.58
N GLY A 555 -9.42 -40.08 -3.03
CA GLY A 555 -9.19 -40.17 -1.59
C GLY A 555 -8.25 -39.09 -1.05
N TYR A 556 -7.53 -39.42 0.01
CA TYR A 556 -6.67 -38.51 0.77
C TYR A 556 -5.23 -38.43 0.27
N HIS A 557 -4.86 -39.17 -0.78
CA HIS A 557 -3.54 -39.14 -1.40
C HIS A 557 -3.57 -38.34 -2.70
N GLU A 558 -2.48 -37.67 -3.05
CA GLU A 558 -2.32 -36.94 -4.32
C GLU A 558 -1.10 -37.46 -5.07
N ASP A 559 -0.93 -37.00 -6.32
CA ASP A 559 0.15 -37.39 -7.23
C ASP A 559 0.23 -38.90 -7.47
N CYS A 560 -0.92 -39.58 -7.41
CA CYS A 560 -1.02 -41.02 -7.70
C CYS A 560 -1.21 -41.25 -9.20
N GLU A 561 -0.44 -42.15 -9.81
CA GLU A 561 -0.66 -42.59 -11.19
C GLU A 561 -1.43 -43.92 -11.27
N TYR A 562 -2.32 -44.01 -12.26
CA TYR A 562 -3.05 -45.22 -12.59
C TYR A 562 -2.86 -45.59 -14.06
N ALA A 563 -2.55 -46.86 -14.32
CA ALA A 563 -2.61 -47.43 -15.66
C ALA A 563 -4.00 -48.03 -15.89
N VAL A 564 -4.69 -47.62 -16.95
CA VAL A 564 -6.03 -48.12 -17.28
C VAL A 564 -5.99 -48.91 -18.58
N ARG A 565 -6.38 -50.18 -18.52
CA ARG A 565 -6.39 -51.12 -19.65
C ARG A 565 -7.82 -51.58 -19.94
N ILE A 566 -8.18 -51.64 -21.22
CA ILE A 566 -9.56 -51.94 -21.65
C ILE A 566 -9.54 -53.08 -22.67
N SER A 567 -10.55 -53.95 -22.64
CA SER A 567 -10.73 -55.05 -23.59
C SER A 567 -12.20 -55.37 -23.83
N THR A 568 -12.52 -55.87 -25.01
CA THR A 568 -13.80 -56.54 -25.34
C THR A 568 -13.70 -58.07 -25.36
N LYS A 569 -12.47 -58.62 -25.34
CA LYS A 569 -12.19 -60.05 -25.58
C LYS A 569 -11.77 -60.80 -24.30
N GLY A 570 -11.13 -60.14 -23.33
CA GLY A 570 -10.73 -60.72 -22.03
C GLY A 570 -9.64 -59.93 -21.31
N PHE A 571 -9.38 -60.24 -20.03
CA PHE A 571 -8.34 -59.59 -19.19
C PHE A 571 -6.88 -59.83 -19.66
N ASP A 572 -6.66 -60.66 -20.68
CA ASP A 572 -5.33 -60.92 -21.25
C ASP A 572 -5.15 -60.31 -22.65
N LYS A 573 -6.14 -59.55 -23.15
CA LYS A 573 -6.16 -59.01 -24.52
C LYS A 573 -6.52 -57.52 -24.54
N TRP A 574 -5.54 -56.66 -24.28
CA TRP A 574 -5.74 -55.21 -24.14
C TRP A 574 -5.87 -54.44 -25.46
N GLN A 575 -6.69 -53.39 -25.44
CA GLN A 575 -6.96 -52.45 -26.53
C GLN A 575 -6.48 -51.07 -26.09
N TYR A 576 -5.77 -50.37 -26.99
CA TYR A 576 -5.16 -49.08 -26.70
C TYR A 576 -5.68 -47.93 -27.60
N ASP A 577 -6.47 -48.24 -28.62
CA ASP A 577 -7.13 -47.25 -29.49
C ASP A 577 -8.48 -47.80 -30.01
N SER A 578 -9.43 -46.89 -30.18
CA SER A 578 -10.75 -47.04 -30.78
C SER A 578 -10.74 -47.63 -32.21
N THR A 579 -9.63 -47.54 -32.95
CA THR A 579 -9.58 -47.83 -34.39
C THR A 579 -8.96 -49.17 -34.78
N ASN A 580 -8.30 -49.90 -33.88
CA ASN A 580 -7.55 -51.11 -34.25
C ASN A 580 -7.96 -52.35 -33.44
N ASP A 581 -8.80 -53.18 -34.07
CA ASP A 581 -9.13 -54.55 -33.64
C ASP A 581 -7.99 -55.56 -33.94
N LYS A 582 -6.76 -55.08 -34.19
CA LYS A 582 -5.57 -55.91 -34.46
C LYS A 582 -4.87 -56.26 -33.16
N GLU A 583 -4.61 -57.56 -32.97
CA GLU A 583 -3.72 -58.05 -31.91
C GLU A 583 -2.33 -57.42 -32.11
N VAL A 584 -1.89 -56.61 -31.16
CA VAL A 584 -0.56 -55.97 -31.18
C VAL A 584 0.41 -56.91 -30.48
N ASP A 585 1.12 -57.68 -31.30
CA ASP A 585 2.14 -58.65 -30.89
C ASP A 585 3.54 -58.06 -31.14
N SER A 586 3.95 -57.06 -30.35
CA SER A 586 5.36 -56.64 -30.24
C SER A 586 5.61 -55.80 -28.99
N GLU A 587 6.72 -56.08 -28.29
CA GLU A 587 7.12 -55.48 -27.01
C GLU A 587 7.65 -54.04 -27.11
N THR A 588 7.71 -53.43 -28.30
CA THR A 588 8.50 -52.21 -28.51
C THR A 588 7.75 -50.87 -28.57
N GLU A 589 6.42 -50.84 -28.45
CA GLU A 589 5.63 -49.57 -28.40
C GLU A 589 4.43 -49.62 -27.42
N LYS A 590 4.58 -50.27 -26.25
CA LYS A 590 3.55 -50.30 -25.19
C LYS A 590 3.65 -49.08 -24.27
N GLN A 591 3.06 -47.93 -24.63
CA GLN A 591 2.69 -46.93 -23.62
C GLN A 591 1.24 -47.11 -23.23
N GLU A 592 1.01 -47.79 -22.12
CA GLU A 592 -0.31 -47.94 -21.53
C GLU A 592 -0.86 -46.55 -21.10
N PRO A 593 -2.16 -46.27 -21.27
CA PRO A 593 -2.76 -45.01 -20.85
C PRO A 593 -2.57 -44.81 -19.34
N ARG A 594 -1.77 -43.81 -18.97
CA ARG A 594 -1.56 -43.41 -17.59
C ARG A 594 -2.32 -42.14 -17.28
N TYR A 595 -2.98 -42.13 -16.13
CA TYR A 595 -3.71 -40.98 -15.64
C TYR A 595 -3.21 -40.61 -14.25
N ALA A 596 -2.82 -39.35 -14.09
CA ALA A 596 -2.38 -38.79 -12.81
C ALA A 596 -3.56 -38.22 -12.01
N MET A 597 -3.51 -38.42 -10.70
CA MET A 597 -4.50 -37.95 -9.73
C MET A 597 -3.89 -36.82 -8.89
N ASN A 598 -4.08 -35.57 -9.33
CA ASN A 598 -3.41 -34.39 -8.74
C ASN A 598 -4.27 -33.64 -7.70
N ALA A 599 -5.30 -34.27 -7.15
CA ALA A 599 -6.21 -33.64 -6.18
C ALA A 599 -6.75 -34.68 -5.20
N VAL A 600 -7.19 -34.22 -4.02
CA VAL A 600 -7.80 -35.05 -2.97
C VAL A 600 -9.27 -34.68 -2.80
N PHE A 601 -10.13 -35.63 -2.43
CA PHE A 601 -11.56 -35.37 -2.17
C PHE A 601 -12.25 -34.58 -3.30
N PHE A 602 -11.96 -34.99 -4.53
CA PHE A 602 -12.31 -34.31 -5.77
C PHE A 602 -12.83 -35.31 -6.80
N TRP A 603 -13.87 -34.93 -7.55
CA TRP A 603 -14.38 -35.73 -8.66
C TRP A 603 -13.56 -35.49 -9.94
N SER A 604 -12.90 -36.52 -10.45
CA SER A 604 -12.07 -36.47 -11.65
C SER A 604 -12.55 -37.49 -12.69
N ASN A 605 -12.14 -37.30 -13.95
CA ASN A 605 -12.57 -38.16 -15.05
C ASN A 605 -11.36 -38.66 -15.87
N TRP A 606 -11.32 -39.95 -16.15
CA TRP A 606 -10.42 -40.56 -17.14
C TRP A 606 -11.14 -40.67 -18.48
N PRO A 607 -10.74 -39.91 -19.52
CA PRO A 607 -11.34 -40.04 -20.85
C PRO A 607 -10.98 -41.38 -21.48
N ILE A 608 -12.00 -42.15 -21.90
CA ILE A 608 -11.89 -43.50 -22.47
C ILE A 608 -12.28 -43.52 -23.95
N ASN A 609 -13.50 -43.09 -24.28
CA ASN A 609 -14.06 -43.00 -25.63
C ASN A 609 -13.86 -44.25 -26.51
N MET A 610 -14.14 -45.45 -25.97
CA MET A 610 -14.00 -46.73 -26.70
C MET A 610 -14.90 -47.84 -26.11
N PRO A 611 -15.19 -48.92 -26.88
CA PRO A 611 -15.98 -50.03 -26.37
C PRO A 611 -15.22 -50.86 -25.34
N ALA A 612 -15.88 -51.17 -24.23
CA ALA A 612 -15.34 -51.99 -23.15
C ALA A 612 -16.26 -53.15 -22.79
N LYS A 613 -15.65 -54.26 -22.36
CA LYS A 613 -16.32 -55.33 -21.61
C LYS A 613 -15.53 -55.69 -20.34
N TYR A 614 -14.21 -55.61 -20.40
CA TYR A 614 -13.27 -55.84 -19.31
C TYR A 614 -12.40 -54.59 -19.15
N ILE A 615 -12.29 -54.08 -17.93
CA ILE A 615 -11.49 -52.90 -17.59
C ILE A 615 -10.58 -53.29 -16.44
N GLU A 616 -9.32 -52.93 -16.53
CA GLU A 616 -8.33 -53.10 -15.47
C GLU A 616 -7.72 -51.75 -15.14
N ILE A 617 -7.70 -51.42 -13.85
CA ILE A 617 -7.08 -50.20 -13.32
C ILE A 617 -5.98 -50.66 -12.37
N GLU A 618 -4.74 -50.35 -12.70
CA GLU A 618 -3.58 -50.63 -11.87
C GLU A 618 -3.09 -49.34 -11.21
N ALA A 619 -3.08 -49.32 -9.88
CA ALA A 619 -2.39 -48.28 -9.12
C ALA A 619 -0.88 -48.49 -9.21
N LEU A 620 -0.16 -47.48 -9.69
CA LEU A 620 1.30 -47.54 -9.82
C LEU A 620 2.00 -47.18 -8.50
N GLU A 621 1.30 -46.46 -7.64
CA GLU A 621 1.79 -46.08 -6.30
C GLU A 621 1.38 -47.09 -5.21
N PRO A 622 2.24 -47.29 -4.20
CA PRO A 622 2.00 -48.26 -3.13
C PRO A 622 0.83 -47.89 -2.24
N GLU A 623 0.58 -46.59 -2.03
CA GLU A 623 -0.53 -46.09 -1.23
C GLU A 623 -1.49 -45.25 -2.06
N VAL A 624 -2.67 -45.80 -2.33
CA VAL A 624 -3.75 -45.10 -3.02
C VAL A 624 -5.07 -45.28 -2.29
N ALA A 625 -5.94 -44.28 -2.42
CA ALA A 625 -7.30 -44.32 -1.92
C ALA A 625 -8.27 -43.81 -2.99
N ILE A 626 -9.26 -44.63 -3.35
CA ILE A 626 -10.34 -44.26 -4.26
C ILE A 626 -11.65 -44.38 -3.50
N GLY A 627 -12.45 -43.31 -3.52
CA GLY A 627 -13.75 -43.27 -2.85
C GLY A 627 -14.85 -43.94 -3.66
N GLU A 628 -14.93 -43.65 -4.96
CA GLU A 628 -16.03 -44.13 -5.80
C GLU A 628 -15.60 -44.19 -7.27
N LEU A 629 -16.14 -45.13 -8.04
CA LEU A 629 -15.97 -45.29 -9.49
C LEU A 629 -17.34 -45.31 -10.20
N VAL A 630 -17.47 -44.48 -11.23
CA VAL A 630 -18.67 -44.40 -12.06
C VAL A 630 -18.28 -44.53 -13.53
N LEU A 631 -18.81 -45.57 -14.18
CA LEU A 631 -18.62 -45.81 -15.60
C LEU A 631 -19.68 -45.02 -16.38
N VAL A 632 -19.25 -44.17 -17.29
CA VAL A 632 -20.13 -43.26 -18.03
C VAL A 632 -20.09 -43.60 -19.51
N GLY A 633 -21.23 -44.02 -20.04
CA GLY A 633 -21.42 -44.29 -21.47
C GLY A 633 -21.97 -43.07 -22.23
N ASP A 634 -22.54 -43.34 -23.41
CA ASP A 634 -23.14 -42.32 -24.26
C ASP A 634 -24.19 -41.46 -23.55
N ASN A 635 -24.18 -40.16 -23.87
CA ASN A 635 -25.09 -39.15 -23.32
C ASN A 635 -25.12 -39.09 -21.78
N GLY A 636 -24.02 -39.47 -21.11
CA GLY A 636 -23.91 -39.42 -19.65
C GLY A 636 -24.60 -40.58 -18.91
N LYS A 637 -24.99 -41.65 -19.62
CA LYS A 637 -25.64 -42.82 -19.02
C LYS A 637 -24.67 -43.55 -18.08
N ILE A 638 -25.04 -43.68 -16.81
CA ILE A 638 -24.29 -44.48 -15.82
C ILE A 638 -24.45 -45.97 -16.14
N ILE A 639 -23.32 -46.69 -16.24
CA ILE A 639 -23.25 -48.12 -16.51
C ILE A 639 -22.88 -48.85 -15.21
N LYS A 640 -23.71 -49.82 -14.83
CA LYS A 640 -23.44 -50.65 -13.65
C LYS A 640 -22.54 -51.83 -14.03
N PRO A 641 -21.43 -52.06 -13.33
CA PRO A 641 -20.60 -53.22 -13.60
C PRO A 641 -21.27 -54.51 -13.14
N LYS A 642 -21.08 -55.59 -13.91
CA LYS A 642 -21.49 -56.96 -13.54
C LYS A 642 -20.70 -57.45 -12.33
N SER A 643 -19.39 -57.18 -12.32
CA SER A 643 -18.54 -57.44 -11.16
C SER A 643 -17.36 -56.49 -11.10
N ILE A 644 -16.98 -56.10 -9.89
CA ILE A 644 -15.75 -55.38 -9.58
C ILE A 644 -14.97 -56.15 -8.51
N THR A 645 -13.70 -56.42 -8.80
CA THR A 645 -12.83 -57.20 -7.91
C THR A 645 -11.45 -56.60 -7.77
N VAL A 646 -10.86 -56.73 -6.59
CA VAL A 646 -9.46 -56.39 -6.30
C VAL A 646 -8.80 -57.63 -5.72
N GLY A 647 -7.71 -58.11 -6.33
CA GLY A 647 -7.06 -59.34 -5.90
C GLY A 647 -7.99 -60.58 -5.91
N GLY A 648 -8.99 -60.61 -6.79
CA GLY A 648 -10.00 -61.67 -6.89
C GLY A 648 -11.13 -61.61 -5.86
N LYS A 649 -11.17 -60.60 -4.96
CA LYS A 649 -12.26 -60.40 -3.99
C LYS A 649 -13.17 -59.25 -4.45
N LYS A 650 -14.48 -59.34 -4.15
CA LYS A 650 -15.44 -58.26 -4.47
C LYS A 650 -15.06 -56.96 -3.74
N ALA A 651 -14.93 -55.87 -4.47
CA ALA A 651 -14.61 -54.54 -3.94
C ALA A 651 -15.82 -53.62 -4.03
N LYS A 652 -16.79 -53.81 -3.11
CA LYS A 652 -18.06 -53.07 -3.14
C LYS A 652 -17.91 -51.58 -2.86
N GLU A 653 -16.90 -51.21 -2.08
CA GLU A 653 -16.56 -49.83 -1.67
C GLU A 653 -16.27 -48.90 -2.86
N LEU A 654 -16.00 -49.45 -4.05
CA LEU A 654 -15.71 -48.66 -5.24
C LEU A 654 -16.98 -48.30 -6.03
N THR A 655 -18.15 -48.87 -5.70
CA THR A 655 -19.38 -48.70 -6.49
C THR A 655 -20.66 -48.60 -5.63
N ASP A 656 -20.53 -48.41 -4.31
CA ASP A 656 -21.67 -48.40 -3.39
C ASP A 656 -22.35 -47.04 -3.23
N GLU A 657 -21.71 -45.95 -3.68
CA GLU A 657 -22.21 -44.57 -3.56
C GLU A 657 -22.37 -43.84 -4.90
N GLN A 658 -22.46 -44.55 -6.04
CA GLN A 658 -22.62 -43.99 -7.40
C GLN A 658 -23.73 -42.95 -7.56
N LYS A 659 -24.75 -42.94 -6.68
CA LYS A 659 -25.81 -41.92 -6.64
C LYS A 659 -25.30 -40.50 -6.32
N LEU A 660 -24.10 -40.37 -5.75
CA LEU A 660 -23.47 -39.11 -5.38
C LEU A 660 -22.68 -38.47 -6.54
N TYR A 661 -22.56 -39.17 -7.67
CA TYR A 661 -21.86 -38.69 -8.85
C TYR A 661 -22.48 -37.40 -9.40
N PRO A 662 -21.72 -36.29 -9.47
CA PRO A 662 -22.21 -35.05 -10.04
C PRO A 662 -22.01 -35.03 -11.56
N GLU A 663 -22.90 -34.34 -12.29
CA GLU A 663 -22.72 -34.07 -13.72
C GLU A 663 -21.42 -33.28 -13.99
N LYS A 664 -21.01 -32.44 -13.04
CA LYS A 664 -19.78 -31.65 -13.11
C LYS A 664 -19.15 -31.42 -11.75
N SER A 665 -17.83 -31.51 -11.69
CA SER A 665 -17.03 -31.14 -10.51
C SER A 665 -17.03 -29.63 -10.31
N THR A 666 -17.43 -29.18 -9.13
CA THR A 666 -17.51 -27.76 -8.76
C THR A 666 -17.05 -27.54 -7.32
N PHE A 667 -16.98 -26.28 -6.90
CA PHE A 667 -16.74 -25.96 -5.49
C PHE A 667 -17.77 -26.59 -4.53
N ARG A 668 -18.94 -27.03 -5.02
CA ARG A 668 -19.99 -27.63 -4.17
C ARG A 668 -19.72 -29.08 -3.81
N ASN A 669 -19.10 -29.85 -4.68
CA ASN A 669 -18.93 -31.30 -4.52
C ASN A 669 -17.47 -31.73 -4.37
N SER A 670 -16.53 -30.79 -4.48
CA SER A 670 -15.09 -31.08 -4.47
C SER A 670 -14.30 -29.99 -3.73
N THR A 671 -13.11 -30.34 -3.25
CA THR A 671 -12.15 -29.36 -2.71
C THR A 671 -11.62 -28.43 -3.80
N TYR A 672 -11.21 -27.23 -3.42
CA TYR A 672 -10.51 -26.29 -4.30
C TYR A 672 -9.54 -25.41 -3.50
N PHE A 673 -8.55 -24.82 -4.17
CA PHE A 673 -7.55 -23.96 -3.52
C PHE A 673 -6.94 -24.68 -2.28
N ASP A 674 -6.62 -23.94 -1.20
CA ASP A 674 -6.00 -24.48 0.01
C ASP A 674 -6.88 -25.49 0.82
N GLU A 675 -8.11 -25.78 0.38
CA GLU A 675 -8.89 -26.86 0.99
C GLU A 675 -8.25 -28.23 0.79
N ILE A 676 -7.51 -28.41 -0.32
CA ILE A 676 -6.76 -29.64 -0.62
C ILE A 676 -5.75 -29.99 0.49
N TYR A 677 -5.26 -28.98 1.21
CA TYR A 677 -4.32 -29.18 2.31
C TYR A 677 -5.05 -29.29 3.66
N HIS A 678 -5.94 -28.35 3.94
CA HIS A 678 -6.52 -28.19 5.26
C HIS A 678 -7.69 -29.14 5.55
N ALA A 679 -8.56 -29.39 4.56
CA ALA A 679 -9.64 -30.37 4.71
C ALA A 679 -9.05 -31.79 4.78
N ARG A 680 -8.06 -32.08 3.93
CA ARG A 680 -7.25 -33.31 3.98
C ARG A 680 -6.65 -33.54 5.35
N THR A 681 -5.93 -32.56 5.89
CA THR A 681 -5.34 -32.74 7.22
C THR A 681 -6.39 -32.89 8.32
N GLY A 682 -7.56 -32.28 8.15
CA GLY A 682 -8.70 -32.53 9.04
C GLY A 682 -9.15 -33.99 9.03
N TYR A 683 -9.23 -34.60 7.85
CA TYR A 683 -9.48 -36.03 7.69
C TYR A 683 -8.36 -36.90 8.30
N GLU A 684 -7.10 -36.53 8.06
CA GLU A 684 -5.92 -37.25 8.58
C GLU A 684 -5.89 -37.27 10.11
N PHE A 685 -6.19 -36.15 10.77
CA PHE A 685 -6.28 -36.07 12.23
C PHE A 685 -7.35 -36.99 12.83
N ILE A 686 -8.48 -37.16 12.14
CA ILE A 686 -9.57 -38.04 12.59
C ILE A 686 -9.15 -39.51 12.52
N HIS A 687 -8.36 -39.87 11.50
CA HIS A 687 -7.98 -41.24 11.21
C HIS A 687 -6.60 -41.63 11.75
N GLY A 688 -5.88 -40.70 12.39
CA GLY A 688 -4.52 -40.92 12.90
C GLY A 688 -3.49 -41.16 11.79
N LEU A 689 -3.71 -40.53 10.63
CA LEU A 689 -2.82 -40.63 9.47
C LEU A 689 -1.69 -39.59 9.55
N TYR A 690 -0.67 -39.77 8.71
CA TYR A 690 0.40 -38.80 8.50
C TYR A 690 -0.17 -37.39 8.25
N THR A 691 0.41 -36.39 8.91
CA THR A 691 -0.04 -35.00 8.77
C THR A 691 0.60 -34.35 7.54
N TYR A 692 -0.17 -34.26 6.45
CA TYR A 692 0.33 -33.69 5.21
C TYR A 692 0.62 -32.18 5.35
N GLU A 693 -0.34 -31.39 5.84
CA GLU A 693 -0.12 -29.95 6.03
C GLU A 693 0.57 -29.72 7.37
N TRP A 694 1.90 -29.80 7.37
CA TRP A 694 2.74 -29.53 8.54
C TRP A 694 3.23 -28.08 8.60
N THR A 695 3.07 -27.29 7.54
CA THR A 695 3.63 -25.93 7.42
C THR A 695 2.97 -24.88 8.33
N HIS A 696 1.87 -25.25 8.99
CA HIS A 696 1.16 -24.42 9.96
C HIS A 696 0.81 -25.13 11.28
N PRO A 697 0.68 -24.35 12.38
CA PRO A 697 0.25 -24.88 13.67
C PRO A 697 -1.11 -25.60 13.60
N PRO A 698 -1.31 -26.67 14.38
CA PRO A 698 -2.39 -27.62 14.12
C PRO A 698 -3.80 -27.18 14.54
N LEU A 699 -3.99 -26.21 15.44
CA LEU A 699 -5.31 -25.93 16.04
C LEU A 699 -6.37 -25.51 15.02
N GLY A 700 -6.00 -24.80 13.96
CA GLY A 700 -6.96 -24.44 12.91
C GLY A 700 -7.59 -25.67 12.24
N LYS A 701 -6.77 -26.72 12.05
CA LYS A 701 -7.17 -27.98 11.42
C LYS A 701 -7.98 -28.85 12.38
N TRP A 702 -7.83 -28.70 13.70
CA TRP A 702 -8.75 -29.31 14.68
C TRP A 702 -10.19 -28.82 14.50
N PHE A 703 -10.38 -27.52 14.31
CA PHE A 703 -11.72 -26.98 14.11
C PHE A 703 -12.35 -27.50 12.82
N ILE A 704 -11.55 -27.65 11.75
CA ILE A 704 -12.00 -28.28 10.50
C ILE A 704 -12.36 -29.75 10.75
N SER A 705 -11.52 -30.50 11.47
CA SER A 705 -11.76 -31.90 11.85
C SER A 705 -13.07 -32.07 12.61
N LEU A 706 -13.38 -31.14 13.52
CA LEU A 706 -14.66 -31.16 14.26
C LEU A 706 -15.87 -31.03 13.32
N GLY A 707 -15.78 -30.18 12.31
CA GLY A 707 -16.83 -30.07 11.28
C GLY A 707 -17.00 -31.36 10.49
N ILE A 708 -15.88 -31.96 10.06
CA ILE A 708 -15.87 -33.25 9.34
C ILE A 708 -16.47 -34.37 10.21
N GLN A 709 -16.13 -34.44 11.50
CA GLN A 709 -16.70 -35.44 12.41
C GLN A 709 -18.22 -35.29 12.59
N MET A 710 -18.73 -34.05 12.55
CA MET A 710 -20.15 -33.77 12.76
C MET A 710 -21.00 -34.02 11.50
N PHE A 711 -20.45 -33.81 10.30
CA PHE A 711 -21.22 -33.78 9.05
C PHE A 711 -20.69 -34.72 7.95
N GLY A 712 -19.61 -35.46 8.22
CA GLY A 712 -18.93 -36.29 7.22
C GLY A 712 -17.81 -35.55 6.47
N MET A 713 -17.00 -36.31 5.74
CA MET A 713 -15.97 -35.76 4.86
C MET A 713 -16.61 -35.23 3.57
N CYS A 714 -17.29 -34.09 3.69
CA CYS A 714 -17.99 -33.42 2.60
C CYS A 714 -17.74 -31.90 2.61
N PRO A 715 -17.93 -31.20 1.47
CA PRO A 715 -17.76 -29.76 1.34
C PRO A 715 -18.40 -28.91 2.44
N PHE A 716 -19.64 -29.24 2.83
CA PHE A 716 -20.29 -28.59 3.96
C PHE A 716 -19.53 -28.82 5.29
N GLY A 717 -19.16 -30.07 5.56
CA GLY A 717 -18.53 -30.50 6.81
C GLY A 717 -17.19 -29.82 7.09
N TRP A 718 -16.31 -29.67 6.09
CA TRP A 718 -15.03 -28.99 6.31
C TRP A 718 -15.12 -27.45 6.34
N ARG A 719 -16.18 -26.85 5.77
CA ARG A 719 -16.36 -25.38 5.72
C ARG A 719 -17.16 -24.79 6.89
N ILE A 720 -18.09 -25.55 7.46
CA ILE A 720 -19.07 -25.03 8.43
C ILE A 720 -18.42 -24.38 9.67
N MET A 721 -17.34 -24.96 10.20
CA MET A 721 -16.67 -24.44 11.38
C MET A 721 -15.98 -23.11 11.13
N GLY A 722 -15.38 -22.93 9.95
CA GLY A 722 -14.85 -21.63 9.52
C GLY A 722 -15.95 -20.58 9.44
N THR A 723 -17.11 -20.95 8.87
CA THR A 723 -18.24 -20.02 8.73
C THR A 723 -18.85 -19.61 10.07
N ILE A 724 -18.98 -20.54 11.01
CA ILE A 724 -19.42 -20.26 12.39
C ILE A 724 -18.45 -19.27 13.06
N PHE A 725 -17.14 -19.48 12.93
CA PHE A 725 -16.16 -18.57 13.49
C PHE A 725 -16.22 -17.17 12.85
N GLY A 726 -16.48 -17.08 11.54
CA GLY A 726 -16.80 -15.83 10.86
C GLY A 726 -18.02 -15.13 11.45
N ILE A 727 -19.12 -15.86 11.68
CA ILE A 727 -20.32 -15.33 12.35
C ILE A 727 -20.00 -14.85 13.77
N LEU A 728 -19.11 -15.52 14.51
CA LEU A 728 -18.67 -15.09 15.84
C LEU A 728 -17.78 -13.84 15.84
N MET A 729 -17.16 -13.48 14.71
CA MET A 729 -16.42 -12.22 14.59
C MET A 729 -17.35 -11.00 14.61
N VAL A 730 -18.59 -11.13 14.11
CA VAL A 730 -19.61 -10.07 14.08
C VAL A 730 -19.88 -9.51 15.49
N PRO A 731 -20.29 -10.32 16.49
CA PRO A 731 -20.45 -9.84 17.87
C PRO A 731 -19.11 -9.40 18.49
N ALA A 732 -17.99 -10.05 18.16
CA ALA A 732 -16.68 -9.63 18.69
C ALA A 732 -16.32 -8.19 18.28
N ILE A 733 -16.50 -7.83 17.00
CA ILE A 733 -16.28 -6.48 16.49
C ILE A 733 -17.29 -5.48 17.04
N TYR A 734 -18.56 -5.86 17.16
CA TYR A 734 -19.57 -4.99 17.76
C TYR A 734 -19.19 -4.64 19.21
N LEU A 735 -18.84 -5.64 20.01
CA LEU A 735 -18.42 -5.46 21.40
C LEU A 735 -17.16 -4.61 21.48
N PHE A 736 -16.20 -4.83 20.58
CA PHE A 736 -14.98 -4.03 20.52
C PHE A 736 -15.28 -2.57 20.18
N GLY A 737 -16.05 -2.31 19.13
CA GLY A 737 -16.52 -0.97 18.77
C GLY A 737 -17.28 -0.30 19.93
N LYS A 738 -18.15 -1.04 20.63
CA LYS A 738 -18.90 -0.53 21.78
C LYS A 738 -17.97 -0.10 22.92
N ARG A 739 -16.95 -0.90 23.27
CA ARG A 739 -15.97 -0.55 24.31
C ARG A 739 -15.08 0.62 23.89
N LEU A 740 -14.67 0.67 22.62
CA LEU A 740 -13.78 1.69 22.08
C LEU A 740 -14.47 3.06 21.99
N PHE A 741 -15.67 3.09 21.39
CA PHE A 741 -16.40 4.31 21.05
C PHE A 741 -17.41 4.76 22.11
N ASN A 742 -17.87 3.85 22.97
CA ASN A 742 -18.89 4.10 23.99
C ASN A 742 -20.23 4.59 23.43
N LYS A 743 -20.56 4.22 22.18
CA LYS A 743 -21.78 4.61 21.47
C LYS A 743 -22.31 3.45 20.62
N THR A 744 -23.62 3.19 20.72
CA THR A 744 -24.34 2.16 19.93
C THR A 744 -24.22 2.40 18.43
N SER A 745 -24.43 3.64 17.98
CA SER A 745 -24.40 3.96 16.55
C SER A 745 -23.04 3.68 15.90
N LEU A 746 -21.94 4.00 16.59
CA LEU A 746 -20.58 3.77 16.07
C LEU A 746 -20.22 2.28 16.12
N ALA A 747 -20.62 1.56 17.16
CA ALA A 747 -20.46 0.10 17.22
C ALA A 747 -21.21 -0.60 16.09
N THR A 748 -22.43 -0.12 15.80
CA THR A 748 -23.26 -0.62 14.69
C THR A 748 -22.60 -0.39 13.34
N ILE A 749 -22.09 0.83 13.09
CA ILE A 749 -21.38 1.14 11.83
C ILE A 749 -20.14 0.25 11.67
N ALA A 750 -19.33 0.07 12.72
CA ALA A 750 -18.16 -0.81 12.67
C ALA A 750 -18.55 -2.26 12.38
N CYS A 751 -19.61 -2.75 13.03
CA CYS A 751 -20.13 -4.09 12.82
C CYS A 751 -20.59 -4.29 11.37
N ILE A 752 -21.38 -3.35 10.81
CA ILE A 752 -21.86 -3.44 9.42
C ILE A 752 -20.69 -3.40 8.43
N MET A 753 -19.75 -2.45 8.59
CA MET A 753 -18.59 -2.35 7.69
C MET A 753 -17.74 -3.62 7.67
N PHE A 754 -17.57 -4.28 8.82
CA PHE A 754 -16.84 -5.54 8.89
C PHE A 754 -17.65 -6.73 8.36
N THR A 755 -18.94 -6.81 8.70
CA THR A 755 -19.81 -7.92 8.29
C THR A 755 -19.92 -8.03 6.77
N PHE A 756 -20.04 -6.89 6.09
CA PHE A 756 -20.16 -6.78 4.64
C PHE A 756 -18.82 -6.45 3.95
N ASP A 757 -17.70 -6.75 4.62
CA ASP A 757 -16.39 -6.80 3.96
C ASP A 757 -16.29 -8.07 3.09
N PHE A 758 -15.70 -7.92 1.91
CA PHE A 758 -15.65 -8.98 0.91
C PHE A 758 -14.76 -10.15 1.36
N MET A 759 -13.60 -9.84 1.94
CA MET A 759 -12.64 -10.83 2.43
C MET A 759 -13.19 -11.54 3.65
N HIS A 760 -13.84 -10.83 4.57
CA HIS A 760 -14.54 -11.46 5.68
C HIS A 760 -15.55 -12.50 5.19
N PHE A 761 -16.34 -12.20 4.17
CA PHE A 761 -17.31 -13.16 3.64
C PHE A 761 -16.64 -14.33 2.88
N ALA A 762 -15.76 -14.06 1.93
CA ALA A 762 -15.15 -15.11 1.11
C ALA A 762 -14.22 -16.03 1.92
N GLN A 763 -13.38 -15.47 2.79
CA GLN A 763 -12.40 -16.22 3.57
C GLN A 763 -13.03 -17.11 4.64
N THR A 764 -14.19 -16.72 5.20
CA THR A 764 -14.85 -17.49 6.26
C THR A 764 -15.64 -18.68 5.72
N ARG A 765 -15.87 -18.74 4.41
CA ARG A 765 -16.65 -19.80 3.74
C ARG A 765 -15.82 -20.92 3.12
N ILE A 766 -14.50 -20.80 3.14
CA ILE A 766 -13.57 -21.81 2.65
C ILE A 766 -12.84 -22.46 3.83
N ALA A 767 -12.51 -23.75 3.74
CA ALA A 767 -11.79 -24.46 4.79
C ALA A 767 -10.31 -24.06 4.85
N THR A 768 -10.04 -22.86 5.37
CA THR A 768 -8.69 -22.33 5.62
C THR A 768 -8.52 -21.92 7.07
N ILE A 769 -7.28 -21.85 7.53
CA ILE A 769 -6.97 -21.58 8.94
C ILE A 769 -7.00 -20.08 9.32
N ASP A 770 -7.06 -19.18 8.35
CA ASP A 770 -7.01 -17.72 8.54
C ASP A 770 -8.20 -17.16 9.33
N VAL A 771 -9.35 -17.83 9.24
CA VAL A 771 -10.56 -17.45 9.98
C VAL A 771 -10.39 -17.60 11.50
N TYR A 772 -9.75 -18.68 11.94
CA TYR A 772 -9.60 -18.95 13.37
C TYR A 772 -8.66 -17.95 14.04
N VAL A 773 -7.48 -17.71 13.44
CA VAL A 773 -6.51 -16.75 13.97
C VAL A 773 -7.11 -15.33 14.01
N THR A 774 -7.86 -14.92 12.99
CA THR A 774 -8.47 -13.58 12.92
C THR A 774 -9.45 -13.34 14.07
N LEU A 775 -10.31 -14.31 14.40
CA LEU A 775 -11.24 -14.19 15.53
C LEU A 775 -10.47 -13.98 16.84
N PHE A 776 -9.43 -14.79 17.06
CA PHE A 776 -8.63 -14.70 18.27
C PHE A 776 -7.81 -13.40 18.35
N VAL A 777 -7.35 -12.85 17.22
CA VAL A 777 -6.74 -11.51 17.15
C VAL A 777 -7.74 -10.43 17.59
N ILE A 778 -8.98 -10.47 17.09
CA ILE A 778 -10.03 -9.52 17.53
C ILE A 778 -10.24 -9.62 19.04
N LEU A 779 -10.38 -10.84 19.56
CA LEU A 779 -10.66 -11.08 20.99
C LEU A 779 -9.48 -10.70 21.89
N MET A 780 -8.24 -11.06 21.54
CA MET A 780 -7.08 -10.73 22.35
C MET A 780 -6.89 -9.21 22.45
N TYR A 781 -7.07 -8.46 21.36
CA TYR A 781 -7.02 -7.01 21.39
C TYR A 781 -8.24 -6.38 22.08
N TYR A 782 -9.43 -6.97 21.96
CA TYR A 782 -10.60 -6.55 22.71
C TYR A 782 -10.36 -6.61 24.23
N PHE A 783 -9.83 -7.73 24.72
CA PHE A 783 -9.52 -7.91 26.13
C PHE A 783 -8.33 -7.05 26.58
N MET A 784 -7.28 -6.93 25.75
CA MET A 784 -6.17 -6.03 26.01
C MET A 784 -6.63 -4.57 26.08
N TYR A 785 -7.57 -4.13 25.23
CA TYR A 785 -8.15 -2.79 25.31
C TYR A 785 -8.90 -2.57 26.62
N LYS A 786 -9.62 -3.59 27.13
CA LYS A 786 -10.26 -3.52 28.44
C LYS A 786 -9.22 -3.31 29.54
N TYR A 787 -8.11 -4.06 29.51
CA TYR A 787 -7.02 -3.86 30.45
C TYR A 787 -6.39 -2.45 30.32
N TYR A 788 -6.05 -2.04 29.10
CA TYR A 788 -5.47 -0.73 28.76
C TYR A 788 -6.30 0.46 29.30
N ALA A 789 -7.63 0.32 29.29
CA ALA A 789 -8.56 1.34 29.77
C ALA A 789 -8.89 1.24 31.28
N THR A 790 -8.32 0.27 32.00
CA THR A 790 -8.48 0.09 33.46
C THR A 790 -7.20 0.42 34.22
N SER A 791 -7.34 0.78 35.49
CA SER A 791 -6.26 1.11 36.41
C SER A 791 -6.40 0.29 37.69
N PHE A 792 -5.31 -0.36 38.13
CA PHE A 792 -5.29 -1.02 39.43
C PHE A 792 -5.22 -0.05 40.62
N TYR A 793 -5.24 1.27 40.39
CA TYR A 793 -5.30 2.29 41.43
C TYR A 793 -6.72 2.62 41.90
N ASP A 794 -7.73 2.34 41.07
CA ASP A 794 -9.14 2.57 41.40
C ASP A 794 -10.03 1.33 41.17
N THR A 795 -9.43 0.25 40.65
CA THR A 795 -10.08 -1.03 40.42
C THR A 795 -9.36 -2.13 41.20
N LYS A 796 -10.11 -3.07 41.79
CA LYS A 796 -9.54 -4.25 42.47
C LYS A 796 -8.63 -5.01 41.50
N LEU A 797 -7.42 -5.36 41.93
CA LEU A 797 -6.38 -6.02 41.12
C LEU A 797 -6.88 -7.33 40.46
N SER A 798 -7.66 -8.14 41.17
CA SER A 798 -8.24 -9.36 40.61
C SER A 798 -9.13 -9.10 39.39
N LYS A 799 -9.85 -7.97 39.34
CA LYS A 799 -10.67 -7.59 38.19
C LYS A 799 -9.83 -7.12 36.99
N THR A 800 -8.60 -6.66 37.21
CA THR A 800 -7.67 -6.32 36.12
C THR A 800 -6.99 -7.55 35.52
N PHE A 801 -6.93 -8.67 36.26
CA PHE A 801 -6.37 -9.94 35.78
C PHE A 801 -7.28 -10.67 34.80
N ILE A 802 -8.61 -10.57 34.96
CA ILE A 802 -9.57 -11.21 34.05
C ILE A 802 -9.31 -10.84 32.58
N PRO A 803 -9.25 -9.56 32.17
CA PRO A 803 -8.95 -9.22 30.78
C PRO A 803 -7.55 -9.66 30.33
N LEU A 804 -6.54 -9.66 31.21
CA LEU A 804 -5.21 -10.18 30.86
C LEU A 804 -5.24 -11.69 30.59
N LEU A 805 -5.94 -12.46 31.42
CA LEU A 805 -6.09 -13.90 31.25
C LEU A 805 -6.83 -14.25 29.96
N CYS A 806 -7.98 -13.60 29.72
CA CYS A 806 -8.73 -13.82 28.49
C CYS A 806 -7.92 -13.42 27.25
N SER A 807 -7.16 -12.31 27.33
CA SER A 807 -6.26 -11.91 26.25
C SER A 807 -5.15 -12.94 26.00
N GLY A 808 -4.56 -13.48 27.07
CA GLY A 808 -3.51 -14.49 26.99
C GLY A 808 -4.00 -15.84 26.43
N ILE A 809 -5.17 -16.30 26.86
CA ILE A 809 -5.82 -17.50 26.29
C ILE A 809 -6.10 -17.31 24.81
N CYS A 810 -6.69 -16.18 24.40
CA CYS A 810 -6.92 -15.88 22.99
C CYS A 810 -5.61 -15.78 22.20
N MET A 811 -4.53 -15.24 22.80
CA MET A 811 -3.21 -15.24 22.16
C MET A 811 -2.71 -16.66 21.92
N GLY A 812 -2.79 -17.54 22.92
CA GLY A 812 -2.42 -18.95 22.77
C GLY A 812 -3.19 -19.66 21.67
N LEU A 813 -4.52 -19.47 21.64
CA LEU A 813 -5.38 -20.04 20.59
C LEU A 813 -5.03 -19.47 19.20
N GLY A 814 -4.81 -18.16 19.09
CA GLY A 814 -4.40 -17.52 17.82
C GLY A 814 -3.06 -18.04 17.31
N CYS A 815 -2.03 -18.08 18.16
CA CYS A 815 -0.70 -18.61 17.83
C CYS A 815 -0.78 -20.09 17.40
N ALA A 816 -1.58 -20.90 18.13
CA ALA A 816 -1.76 -22.32 17.85
C ALA A 816 -2.57 -22.59 16.56
N SER A 817 -3.29 -21.60 16.02
CA SER A 817 -3.94 -21.67 14.72
C SER A 817 -3.03 -21.23 13.58
N LYS A 818 -2.29 -20.13 13.72
CA LYS A 818 -1.34 -19.61 12.70
C LYS A 818 -0.32 -18.67 13.35
N TRP A 819 0.93 -18.67 12.87
CA TRP A 819 1.99 -17.80 13.39
C TRP A 819 1.71 -16.30 13.25
N THR A 820 0.76 -15.88 12.41
CA THR A 820 0.26 -14.50 12.41
C THR A 820 -0.27 -14.07 13.79
N GLY A 821 -0.77 -15.00 14.60
CA GLY A 821 -1.11 -14.73 16.01
C GLY A 821 0.10 -14.32 16.87
N CYS A 822 1.32 -14.76 16.52
CA CYS A 822 2.55 -14.30 17.17
C CYS A 822 2.89 -12.85 16.81
N TYR A 823 2.56 -12.43 15.59
CA TYR A 823 2.71 -11.02 15.16
C TYR A 823 1.80 -10.12 16.00
N ALA A 824 0.54 -10.54 16.18
CA ALA A 824 -0.43 -9.90 17.07
C ALA A 824 0.11 -9.75 18.51
N ALA A 825 0.78 -10.79 19.03
CA ALA A 825 1.36 -10.79 20.38
C ALA A 825 2.41 -9.70 20.61
N VAL A 826 3.21 -9.34 19.58
CA VAL A 826 4.16 -8.23 19.67
C VAL A 826 3.43 -6.91 19.94
N GLY A 827 2.32 -6.67 19.25
CA GLY A 827 1.49 -5.48 19.49
C GLY A 827 0.84 -5.49 20.88
N LEU A 828 0.41 -6.66 21.39
CA LEU A 828 -0.06 -6.81 22.78
C LEU A 828 1.03 -6.42 23.79
N ALA A 829 2.27 -6.88 23.58
CA ALA A 829 3.40 -6.53 24.44
C ALA A 829 3.65 -5.01 24.44
N ILE A 830 3.65 -4.36 23.27
CA ILE A 830 3.80 -2.90 23.16
C ILE A 830 2.68 -2.19 23.93
N VAL A 831 1.42 -2.59 23.77
CA VAL A 831 0.29 -2.00 24.50
C VAL A 831 0.41 -2.23 26.01
N PHE A 832 0.79 -3.43 26.43
CA PHE A 832 0.98 -3.78 27.84
C PHE A 832 2.09 -2.93 28.47
N PHE A 833 3.29 -2.90 27.89
CA PHE A 833 4.41 -2.13 28.42
C PHE A 833 4.16 -0.62 28.36
N SER A 834 3.40 -0.12 27.38
CA SER A 834 2.94 1.28 27.38
C SER A 834 2.03 1.58 28.58
N THR A 835 1.22 0.62 29.01
CA THR A 835 0.37 0.72 30.19
C THR A 835 1.20 0.66 31.47
N VAL A 836 2.18 -0.25 31.54
CA VAL A 836 3.13 -0.32 32.67
C VAL A 836 3.85 1.01 32.84
N PHE A 837 4.43 1.53 31.76
CA PHE A 837 5.11 2.82 31.77
C PHE A 837 4.19 3.96 32.24
N LYS A 838 2.94 3.98 31.79
CA LYS A 838 1.92 4.93 32.26
C LYS A 838 1.69 4.80 33.77
N ARG A 839 1.57 3.58 34.31
CA ARG A 839 1.39 3.38 35.77
C ARG A 839 2.60 3.81 36.57
N THR A 840 3.81 3.57 36.05
CA THR A 840 5.08 4.08 36.62
C THR A 840 5.11 5.60 36.63
N HIS A 841 4.61 6.24 35.57
CA HIS A 841 4.55 7.70 35.48
C HIS A 841 3.58 8.28 36.52
N GLU A 842 2.38 7.73 36.64
CA GLU A 842 1.38 8.12 37.65
C GLU A 842 1.92 7.94 39.09
N TYR A 843 2.66 6.86 39.35
CA TYR A 843 3.36 6.64 40.62
C TYR A 843 4.38 7.74 40.93
N ASN A 844 5.19 8.14 39.94
CA ASN A 844 6.18 9.21 40.12
C ASN A 844 5.53 10.57 40.41
N ILE A 845 4.39 10.87 39.77
CA ILE A 845 3.59 12.08 40.05
C ILE A 845 3.06 12.02 41.49
N ALA A 846 2.47 10.89 41.89
CA ALA A 846 1.93 10.71 43.23
C ALA A 846 3.02 10.82 44.32
N LYS A 847 4.23 10.30 44.04
CA LYS A 847 5.38 10.39 44.94
C LYS A 847 5.88 11.83 45.14
N ALA A 848 5.76 12.69 44.13
CA ALA A 848 6.20 14.09 44.21
C ALA A 848 5.27 14.97 45.07
N ASN A 849 4.00 14.57 45.25
CA ASN A 849 3.04 15.27 46.10
C ASN A 849 2.14 14.25 46.82
N ILE A 850 2.62 13.70 47.94
CA ILE A 850 2.03 12.53 48.61
C ILE A 850 0.66 12.84 49.23
N GLU A 851 0.47 14.07 49.70
CA GLU A 851 -0.77 14.57 50.31
C GLU A 851 -1.83 14.93 49.25
N GLY A 852 -1.41 15.04 47.99
CA GLY A 852 -2.27 15.40 46.87
C GLY A 852 -3.35 14.35 46.54
N LYS A 853 -4.33 14.82 45.77
CA LYS A 853 -5.41 14.01 45.21
C LYS A 853 -5.69 14.47 43.80
N THR A 854 -5.61 13.56 42.83
CA THR A 854 -5.94 13.85 41.43
C THR A 854 -7.10 12.98 40.99
N ASN A 855 -8.12 13.58 40.37
CA ASN A 855 -9.30 12.88 39.87
C ASN A 855 -9.89 11.89 40.89
N GLY A 856 -10.00 12.27 42.16
CA GLY A 856 -10.60 11.40 43.17
C GLY A 856 -9.68 10.35 43.82
N ILE A 857 -8.46 10.13 43.31
CA ILE A 857 -7.53 9.11 43.81
C ILE A 857 -6.46 9.78 44.68
N LYS A 858 -6.29 9.30 45.93
CA LYS A 858 -5.26 9.80 46.85
C LYS A 858 -3.87 9.36 46.37
N HIS A 859 -2.91 10.28 46.36
CA HIS A 859 -1.55 9.97 45.92
C HIS A 859 -0.83 8.99 46.86
N SER A 860 -1.06 9.11 48.17
CA SER A 860 -0.57 8.15 49.17
C SER A 860 -1.02 6.71 48.89
N HIS A 861 -2.27 6.50 48.42
CA HIS A 861 -2.75 5.18 48.04
C HIS A 861 -1.95 4.61 46.86
N ILE A 862 -1.69 5.41 45.82
CA ILE A 862 -0.92 5.03 44.64
C ILE A 862 0.50 4.59 45.02
N VAL A 863 1.17 5.39 45.87
CA VAL A 863 2.54 5.08 46.32
C VAL A 863 2.59 3.76 47.09
N ASN A 864 1.59 3.50 47.94
CA ASN A 864 1.54 2.29 48.75
C ASN A 864 1.29 1.02 47.93
N VAL A 865 0.40 1.07 46.93
CA VAL A 865 -0.01 -0.14 46.20
C VAL A 865 0.83 -0.45 44.96
N TYR A 866 1.48 0.55 44.35
CA TYR A 866 2.10 0.42 43.03
C TYR A 866 3.10 -0.75 42.92
N LYS A 867 4.09 -0.84 43.81
CA LYS A 867 5.14 -1.87 43.72
C LYS A 867 4.56 -3.29 43.81
N GLY A 868 3.69 -3.52 44.80
CA GLY A 868 3.06 -4.83 45.01
C GLY A 868 2.11 -5.21 43.87
N HIS A 869 1.31 -4.27 43.37
CA HIS A 869 0.41 -4.52 42.25
C HIS A 869 1.17 -4.74 40.94
N LEU A 870 2.27 -4.02 40.70
CA LEU A 870 3.09 -4.20 39.51
C LEU A 870 3.73 -5.58 39.48
N ILE A 871 4.38 -6.02 40.56
CA ILE A 871 5.01 -7.35 40.63
C ILE A 871 3.97 -8.45 40.41
N LYS A 872 2.83 -8.38 41.11
CA LYS A 872 1.73 -9.34 40.92
C LYS A 872 1.21 -9.35 39.50
N THR A 873 1.10 -8.19 38.85
CA THR A 873 0.68 -8.09 37.45
C THR A 873 1.71 -8.71 36.50
N LEU A 874 3.01 -8.46 36.70
CA LEU A 874 4.07 -9.04 35.87
C LEU A 874 4.12 -10.57 36.00
N LEU A 875 4.07 -11.10 37.23
CA LEU A 875 4.00 -12.55 37.47
C LEU A 875 2.75 -13.17 36.83
N PHE A 876 1.61 -12.50 36.95
CA PHE A 876 0.38 -12.95 36.29
C PHE A 876 0.49 -12.91 34.77
N CYS A 877 1.20 -11.93 34.20
CA CYS A 877 1.46 -11.90 32.76
C CYS A 877 2.38 -13.04 32.30
N CYS A 878 3.37 -13.45 33.11
CA CYS A 878 4.16 -14.65 32.80
C CYS A 878 3.26 -15.89 32.71
N LEU A 879 2.31 -16.05 33.62
CA LEU A 879 1.32 -17.13 33.55
C LEU A 879 0.42 -16.98 32.30
N ALA A 880 -0.19 -15.81 32.10
CA ALA A 880 -1.20 -15.59 31.07
C ALA A 880 -0.65 -15.52 29.63
N PHE A 881 0.55 -14.99 29.43
CA PHE A 881 1.12 -14.72 28.10
C PHE A 881 2.36 -15.57 27.77
N ILE A 882 2.82 -16.44 28.69
CA ILE A 882 3.93 -17.37 28.39
C ILE A 882 3.48 -18.80 28.68
N VAL A 883 3.14 -19.11 29.93
CA VAL A 883 2.82 -20.49 30.35
C VAL A 883 1.55 -21.01 29.68
N ILE A 884 0.42 -20.29 29.81
CA ILE A 884 -0.86 -20.74 29.22
C ILE A 884 -0.78 -20.85 27.69
N PRO A 885 -0.25 -19.86 26.95
CA PRO A 885 -0.06 -19.98 25.50
C PRO A 885 0.84 -21.15 25.10
N ALA A 886 1.95 -21.38 25.80
CA ALA A 886 2.83 -22.51 25.52
C ALA A 886 2.13 -23.85 25.74
N VAL A 887 1.31 -23.97 26.78
CA VAL A 887 0.48 -25.17 27.02
C VAL A 887 -0.54 -25.36 25.90
N ILE A 888 -1.31 -24.32 25.54
CA ILE A 888 -2.29 -24.41 24.45
C ILE A 888 -1.62 -24.79 23.13
N TYR A 889 -0.48 -24.16 22.82
CA TYR A 889 0.29 -24.41 21.61
C TYR A 889 0.86 -25.83 21.58
N THR A 890 1.31 -26.38 22.70
CA THR A 890 1.82 -27.76 22.77
C THR A 890 0.68 -28.78 22.67
N LEU A 891 -0.46 -28.51 23.34
CA LEU A 891 -1.62 -29.41 23.31
C LEU A 891 -2.27 -29.50 21.93
N SER A 892 -2.14 -28.49 21.08
CA SER A 892 -2.67 -28.59 19.72
C SER A 892 -1.97 -29.66 18.87
N TYR A 893 -0.79 -30.14 19.27
CA TYR A 893 -0.04 -31.20 18.58
C TYR A 893 -0.49 -32.63 18.93
N ILE A 894 -1.53 -32.82 19.75
CA ILE A 894 -2.01 -34.16 20.12
C ILE A 894 -2.30 -35.06 18.90
N PRO A 895 -3.08 -34.63 17.87
CA PRO A 895 -3.36 -35.43 16.68
C PRO A 895 -2.27 -35.34 15.61
N PHE A 896 -1.18 -34.60 15.85
CA PHE A 896 -0.12 -34.43 14.86
C PHE A 896 0.72 -35.71 14.76
N VAL A 897 0.84 -36.23 13.54
CA VAL A 897 1.60 -37.43 13.20
C VAL A 897 2.71 -37.01 12.22
N GLY A 898 3.97 -37.18 12.63
CA GLY A 898 5.15 -36.84 11.82
C GLY A 898 5.49 -37.93 10.80
N ALA A 899 6.50 -37.67 9.96
CA ALA A 899 6.91 -38.57 8.87
C ALA A 899 7.64 -39.83 9.36
N ASP A 900 8.38 -39.72 10.48
CA ASP A 900 9.04 -40.85 11.11
C ASP A 900 8.08 -41.47 12.15
N ASP A 901 7.77 -42.76 12.01
CA ASP A 901 7.00 -43.57 12.99
C ASP A 901 7.69 -43.70 14.37
N ALA A 902 8.80 -42.98 14.61
CA ALA A 902 9.51 -42.97 15.86
C ALA A 902 8.65 -42.32 16.97
N PRO A 903 8.45 -42.98 18.13
CA PRO A 903 7.64 -42.43 19.21
C PRO A 903 8.34 -41.23 19.87
N THR A 904 8.09 -40.04 19.32
CA THR A 904 8.52 -38.77 19.88
C THR A 904 7.48 -38.28 20.89
N SER A 905 7.96 -37.78 22.04
CA SER A 905 7.07 -37.13 23.03
C SER A 905 6.27 -35.98 22.38
N LEU A 906 5.13 -35.59 22.96
CA LEU A 906 4.31 -34.48 22.43
C LEU A 906 5.13 -33.19 22.27
N ILE A 907 6.03 -32.91 23.21
CA ILE A 907 6.92 -31.74 23.14
C ILE A 907 7.94 -31.90 22.01
N GLY A 908 8.49 -33.11 21.82
CA GLY A 908 9.39 -33.43 20.71
C GLY A 908 8.73 -33.14 19.36
N ARG A 909 7.54 -33.71 19.13
CA ARG A 909 6.74 -33.48 17.91
C ARG A 909 6.51 -31.99 17.63
N MET A 910 6.16 -31.23 18.66
CA MET A 910 5.94 -29.79 18.54
C MET A 910 7.22 -29.05 18.12
N ILE A 911 8.35 -29.35 18.77
CA ILE A 911 9.65 -28.71 18.51
C ILE A 911 10.16 -29.06 17.11
N ASP A 912 10.05 -30.33 16.71
CA ASP A 912 10.56 -30.77 15.41
C ASP A 912 9.76 -30.12 14.28
N ASN A 913 8.42 -30.09 14.37
CA ASN A 913 7.63 -29.34 13.40
C ASN A 913 7.93 -27.83 13.41
N GLN A 914 8.31 -27.21 14.55
CA GLN A 914 8.73 -25.80 14.51
C GLN A 914 9.97 -25.59 13.63
N LYS A 915 10.94 -26.53 13.70
CA LYS A 915 12.16 -26.47 12.87
C LYS A 915 11.81 -26.66 11.41
N ASP A 916 10.94 -27.62 11.11
CA ASP A 916 10.50 -27.91 9.74
C ASP A 916 9.75 -26.72 9.17
N MET A 917 8.73 -26.21 9.88
CA MET A 917 7.99 -25.01 9.49
C MET A 917 8.91 -23.82 9.24
N PHE A 918 9.86 -23.56 10.14
CA PHE A 918 10.77 -22.41 9.98
C PHE A 918 11.64 -22.58 8.72
N THR A 919 12.21 -23.77 8.53
CA THR A 919 13.03 -24.12 7.36
C THR A 919 12.23 -23.99 6.06
N TYR A 920 11.00 -24.47 6.04
CA TYR A 920 10.10 -24.34 4.89
C TYR A 920 9.82 -22.88 4.54
N HIS A 921 9.38 -22.09 5.53
CA HIS A 921 9.04 -20.68 5.30
C HIS A 921 10.27 -19.81 4.99
N SER A 922 11.48 -20.22 5.39
CA SER A 922 12.72 -19.49 5.06
C SER A 922 13.23 -19.77 3.65
N ASN A 923 12.93 -20.95 3.08
CA ASN A 923 13.57 -21.46 1.85
C ASN A 923 12.63 -21.55 0.65
N ILE A 924 11.36 -21.17 0.77
CA ILE A 924 10.39 -21.30 -0.32
C ILE A 924 10.63 -20.26 -1.43
N GLU A 925 11.10 -20.73 -2.59
CA GLU A 925 11.32 -19.94 -3.82
C GLU A 925 10.47 -20.50 -4.96
N PHE A 926 9.18 -20.15 -5.00
CA PHE A 926 8.27 -20.49 -6.09
C PHE A 926 7.53 -19.25 -6.59
N GLU A 927 7.26 -19.21 -7.90
CA GLU A 927 6.42 -18.18 -8.50
C GLU A 927 4.98 -18.66 -8.61
N HIS A 928 4.02 -17.78 -8.27
CA HIS A 928 2.59 -18.09 -8.40
C HIS A 928 1.84 -16.92 -9.04
N GLY A 929 1.02 -17.23 -10.05
CA GLY A 929 0.29 -16.27 -10.89
C GLY A 929 -0.74 -15.39 -10.16
N TYR A 930 -1.04 -15.66 -8.90
CA TYR A 930 -1.91 -14.83 -8.05
C TYR A 930 -1.22 -14.25 -6.80
N SER A 931 0.10 -14.39 -6.69
CA SER A 931 0.85 -13.80 -5.59
C SER A 931 0.82 -12.27 -5.58
N SER A 932 0.86 -11.68 -4.40
CA SER A 932 0.85 -10.23 -4.19
C SER A 932 1.70 -9.83 -2.99
N LYS A 933 2.27 -8.63 -3.05
CA LYS A 933 3.15 -8.07 -2.01
C LYS A 933 2.37 -7.21 -1.02
N TRP A 934 2.91 -7.04 0.18
CA TRP A 934 2.25 -6.35 1.31
C TRP A 934 1.71 -4.95 0.98
N TYR A 935 2.40 -4.20 0.11
CA TYR A 935 2.00 -2.84 -0.27
C TYR A 935 0.83 -2.82 -1.27
N GLU A 936 0.53 -3.96 -1.91
CA GLU A 936 -0.58 -4.10 -2.86
C GLU A 936 -1.91 -4.39 -2.17
N TRP A 937 -1.88 -4.87 -0.92
CA TRP A 937 -3.07 -5.37 -0.23
C TRP A 937 -4.06 -4.27 0.11
N GLY A 938 -3.63 -3.19 0.77
CA GLY A 938 -4.52 -2.10 1.20
C GLY A 938 -5.24 -1.38 0.05
N ILE A 939 -4.69 -1.42 -1.17
CA ILE A 939 -5.29 -0.88 -2.39
C ILE A 939 -5.93 -1.96 -3.28
N MET A 940 -5.74 -3.23 -2.93
CA MET A 940 -6.28 -4.42 -3.61
C MET A 940 -5.88 -4.51 -5.07
N ILE A 941 -4.61 -4.25 -5.42
CA ILE A 941 -4.17 -4.34 -6.83
C ILE A 941 -4.40 -5.74 -7.39
N ARG A 942 -4.10 -6.78 -6.61
CA ARG A 942 -4.15 -8.17 -7.06
C ARG A 942 -4.92 -9.04 -6.06
N PRO A 943 -6.23 -9.25 -6.30
CA PRO A 943 -7.04 -10.23 -5.60
C PRO A 943 -6.47 -11.65 -5.77
N ILE A 944 -6.83 -12.53 -4.84
CA ILE A 944 -6.60 -13.97 -4.99
C ILE A 944 -7.87 -14.61 -5.56
N PHE A 945 -7.70 -15.52 -6.51
CA PHE A 945 -8.79 -16.24 -7.18
C PHE A 945 -8.82 -17.69 -6.70
N TYR A 946 -9.86 -18.07 -5.98
CA TYR A 946 -9.97 -19.39 -5.34
C TYR A 946 -10.62 -20.44 -6.23
N TYR A 947 -11.65 -20.06 -6.98
CA TYR A 947 -12.41 -21.00 -7.80
C TYR A 947 -12.83 -20.36 -9.11
N SER A 948 -12.78 -21.15 -10.18
CA SER A 948 -13.25 -20.77 -11.51
C SER A 948 -14.12 -21.87 -12.10
N GLY A 949 -15.29 -21.51 -12.63
CA GLY A 949 -16.20 -22.43 -13.30
C GLY A 949 -16.79 -21.83 -14.58
N THR A 950 -16.82 -22.63 -15.64
CA THR A 950 -17.47 -22.29 -16.91
C THR A 950 -18.82 -23.01 -16.99
N ILE A 951 -19.93 -22.27 -17.11
CA ILE A 951 -21.27 -22.85 -17.20
C ILE A 951 -21.75 -22.92 -18.66
N SER A 952 -21.63 -21.82 -19.38
CA SER A 952 -21.94 -21.72 -20.81
C SER A 952 -21.00 -20.71 -21.46
N GLU A 953 -21.15 -20.38 -22.75
CA GLU A 953 -20.33 -19.34 -23.38
C GLU A 953 -20.39 -17.99 -22.66
N THR A 954 -21.54 -17.63 -22.06
CA THR A 954 -21.78 -16.31 -21.46
C THR A 954 -21.85 -16.31 -19.94
N LEU A 955 -22.02 -17.48 -19.31
CA LEU A 955 -22.18 -17.63 -17.87
C LEU A 955 -20.93 -18.26 -17.23
N ARG A 956 -20.50 -17.65 -16.12
CA ARG A 956 -19.31 -18.02 -15.36
C ARG A 956 -19.65 -18.17 -13.87
N GLN A 957 -18.79 -18.87 -13.16
CA GLN A 957 -18.72 -18.89 -11.70
C GLN A 957 -17.30 -18.51 -11.28
N GLY A 958 -17.18 -17.75 -10.21
CA GLY A 958 -15.89 -17.33 -9.67
C GLY A 958 -15.98 -17.05 -8.18
N ILE A 959 -14.92 -17.39 -7.44
CA ILE A 959 -14.75 -17.00 -6.05
C ILE A 959 -13.42 -16.26 -5.94
N SER A 960 -13.48 -14.95 -5.67
CA SER A 960 -12.30 -14.11 -5.44
C SER A 960 -12.32 -13.51 -4.05
N SER A 961 -11.15 -13.42 -3.42
CA SER A 961 -11.00 -12.80 -2.09
C SER A 961 -10.13 -11.54 -2.18
N PHE A 962 -10.71 -10.43 -1.72
CA PHE A 962 -10.14 -9.09 -1.63
C PHE A 962 -11.05 -8.25 -0.73
N GLY A 963 -10.69 -7.00 -0.46
CA GLY A 963 -11.48 -6.12 0.43
C GLY A 963 -12.71 -5.49 -0.20
N ASN A 964 -13.62 -4.99 0.64
CA ASN A 964 -14.64 -4.06 0.16
C ASN A 964 -13.98 -2.70 -0.14
N PRO A 965 -14.00 -2.19 -1.39
CA PRO A 965 -13.24 -0.98 -1.76
C PRO A 965 -13.64 0.25 -0.97
N LEU A 966 -14.92 0.37 -0.61
CA LEU A 966 -15.37 1.47 0.22
C LEU A 966 -14.70 1.41 1.60
N VAL A 967 -14.60 0.22 2.20
CA VAL A 967 -13.99 0.04 3.52
C VAL A 967 -12.47 0.22 3.46
N TRP A 968 -11.79 -0.46 2.53
CA TRP A 968 -10.33 -0.52 2.51
C TRP A 968 -9.70 0.77 2.02
N TRP A 969 -10.25 1.39 0.97
CA TRP A 969 -9.72 2.67 0.48
C TRP A 969 -10.03 3.83 1.42
N LEU A 970 -11.13 3.81 2.19
CA LEU A 970 -11.32 4.75 3.30
C LEU A 970 -10.30 4.50 4.42
N GLY A 971 -9.87 3.24 4.58
CA GLY A 971 -8.83 2.81 5.51
C GLY A 971 -7.51 3.57 5.37
N ILE A 972 -7.13 3.94 4.14
CA ILE A 972 -5.87 4.64 3.84
C ILE A 972 -5.84 6.06 4.45
N PRO A 973 -6.74 7.00 4.08
CA PRO A 973 -6.78 8.32 4.70
C PRO A 973 -7.16 8.23 6.18
N ALA A 974 -7.97 7.25 6.60
CA ALA A 974 -8.23 7.02 8.02
C ALA A 974 -6.95 6.70 8.78
N PHE A 975 -6.12 5.77 8.29
CA PHE A 975 -4.84 5.42 8.91
C PHE A 975 -3.91 6.64 9.00
N VAL A 976 -3.77 7.43 7.93
CA VAL A 976 -2.99 8.68 7.95
C VAL A 976 -3.52 9.64 9.02
N TYR A 977 -4.84 9.81 9.12
CA TYR A 977 -5.47 10.62 10.15
C TYR A 977 -5.23 10.07 11.57
N ILE A 978 -5.29 8.76 11.74
CA ILE A 978 -4.99 8.07 13.02
C ILE A 978 -3.54 8.33 13.43
N VAL A 979 -2.57 8.19 12.50
CA VAL A 979 -1.15 8.48 12.74
C VAL A 979 -0.96 9.96 13.08
N TYR A 980 -1.61 10.87 12.36
CA TYR A 980 -1.60 12.30 12.68
C TYR A 980 -2.09 12.55 14.11
N ARG A 981 -3.21 11.95 14.51
CA ARG A 981 -3.73 12.13 15.88
C ARG A 981 -2.88 11.46 16.94
N MET A 982 -2.26 10.33 16.64
CA MET A 982 -1.30 9.68 17.51
C MET A 982 -0.10 10.60 17.76
N LEU A 983 0.54 11.12 16.71
CA LEU A 983 1.77 11.92 16.79
C LEU A 983 1.52 13.35 17.28
N PHE A 984 0.51 14.03 16.76
CA PHE A 984 0.29 15.46 16.99
C PHE A 984 -0.82 15.78 17.99
N ARG A 985 -1.82 14.90 18.13
CA ARG A 985 -2.91 15.07 19.11
C ARG A 985 -2.75 14.19 20.34
N LYS A 986 -1.70 13.34 20.39
CA LYS A 986 -1.38 12.46 21.52
C LYS A 986 -2.54 11.54 21.90
N ASP A 987 -3.31 11.13 20.90
CA ASP A 987 -4.51 10.33 21.13
C ASP A 987 -4.16 8.86 21.39
N ARG A 988 -4.43 8.43 22.61
CA ARG A 988 -4.22 7.06 23.09
C ARG A 988 -5.03 6.01 22.36
N LYS A 989 -6.25 6.33 21.91
CA LYS A 989 -7.05 5.38 21.10
C LYS A 989 -6.43 5.22 19.72
N SER A 990 -5.95 6.31 19.13
CA SER A 990 -5.21 6.26 17.87
C SER A 990 -3.94 5.45 18.00
N MET A 991 -3.18 5.61 19.09
CA MET A 991 -2.00 4.80 19.37
C MET A 991 -2.33 3.31 19.45
N PHE A 992 -3.35 2.94 20.22
CA PHE A 992 -3.78 1.55 20.36
C PHE A 992 -4.17 0.93 19.01
N LEU A 993 -4.96 1.64 18.20
CA LEU A 993 -5.37 1.17 16.87
C LEU A 993 -4.20 1.08 15.89
N CYS A 994 -3.28 2.05 15.91
CA CYS A 994 -2.09 2.06 15.07
C CYS A 994 -1.17 0.89 15.40
N VAL A 995 -0.93 0.62 16.70
CA VAL A 995 -0.12 -0.53 17.14
C VAL A 995 -0.76 -1.85 16.72
N GLY A 996 -2.07 -2.00 16.92
CA GLY A 996 -2.79 -3.21 16.49
C GLY A 996 -2.67 -3.44 14.98
N TYR A 997 -2.93 -2.42 14.17
CA TYR A 997 -2.80 -2.52 12.71
C TYR A 997 -1.37 -2.81 12.24
N LEU A 998 -0.38 -2.10 12.79
CA LEU A 998 1.02 -2.27 12.40
C LEU A 998 1.61 -3.60 12.88
N ALA A 999 1.13 -4.15 13.99
CA ALA A 999 1.55 -5.48 14.44
C ALA A 999 1.18 -6.56 13.41
N GLU A 1000 0.03 -6.42 12.74
CA GLU A 1000 -0.41 -7.36 11.71
C GLU A 1000 0.26 -7.11 10.35
N LEU A 1001 0.55 -5.84 9.99
CA LEU A 1001 1.08 -5.49 8.68
C LEU A 1001 2.61 -5.47 8.59
N LEU A 1002 3.29 -4.89 9.58
CA LEU A 1002 4.72 -4.58 9.50
C LEU A 1002 5.62 -5.83 9.34
N PRO A 1003 5.34 -6.99 9.97
CA PRO A 1003 6.15 -8.18 9.76
C PRO A 1003 6.24 -8.59 8.30
N TRP A 1004 5.16 -8.43 7.52
CA TRP A 1004 5.14 -8.75 6.09
C TRP A 1004 6.06 -7.88 5.24
N VAL A 1005 6.48 -6.71 5.73
CA VAL A 1005 7.47 -5.86 5.06
C VAL A 1005 8.83 -6.54 4.99
N LEU A 1006 9.15 -7.37 5.98
CA LEU A 1006 10.42 -8.08 6.10
C LEU A 1006 10.40 -9.46 5.42
N VAL A 1007 9.23 -9.92 5.00
CA VAL A 1007 9.04 -11.24 4.40
C VAL A 1007 9.26 -11.15 2.88
N SER A 1008 10.33 -11.79 2.39
CA SER A 1008 10.70 -11.80 0.97
C SER A 1008 9.99 -12.88 0.15
N ARG A 1009 9.54 -13.97 0.80
CA ARG A 1009 8.91 -15.13 0.17
C ARG A 1009 7.60 -14.81 -0.56
N LEU A 1010 7.03 -15.83 -1.18
CA LEU A 1010 5.72 -15.78 -1.81
C LEU A 1010 4.62 -15.45 -0.80
N THR A 1011 3.81 -14.42 -1.10
CA THR A 1011 2.70 -13.97 -0.26
C THR A 1011 1.44 -13.67 -1.08
N PHE A 1012 0.31 -13.55 -0.40
CA PHE A 1012 -1.02 -13.37 -0.99
C PHE A 1012 -1.85 -12.39 -0.18
N ILE A 1013 -2.87 -11.79 -0.80
CA ILE A 1013 -3.70 -10.75 -0.19
C ILE A 1013 -4.47 -11.22 1.06
N TYR A 1014 -4.81 -12.51 1.16
CA TYR A 1014 -5.50 -13.06 2.34
C TYR A 1014 -4.69 -12.94 3.64
N HIS A 1015 -3.36 -12.78 3.56
CA HIS A 1015 -2.52 -12.51 4.73
C HIS A 1015 -2.87 -11.17 5.42
N TYR A 1016 -3.52 -10.26 4.69
CA TYR A 1016 -4.02 -9.01 5.24
C TYR A 1016 -5.31 -9.17 6.06
N PHE A 1017 -5.94 -10.36 6.08
CA PHE A 1017 -7.23 -10.57 6.73
C PHE A 1017 -7.24 -10.20 8.22
N THR A 1018 -6.16 -10.52 8.95
CA THR A 1018 -6.03 -10.14 10.38
C THR A 1018 -5.93 -8.63 10.60
N SER A 1019 -5.56 -7.86 9.57
CA SER A 1019 -5.51 -6.39 9.60
C SER A 1019 -6.89 -5.73 9.42
N VAL A 1020 -7.83 -6.40 8.73
CA VAL A 1020 -9.16 -5.87 8.37
C VAL A 1020 -9.96 -5.37 9.58
N PRO A 1021 -10.03 -6.09 10.72
CA PRO A 1021 -10.64 -5.57 11.95
C PRO A 1021 -10.16 -4.17 12.35
N PHE A 1022 -8.85 -3.93 12.28
CA PHE A 1022 -8.26 -2.65 12.67
C PHE A 1022 -8.53 -1.57 11.64
N VAL A 1023 -8.53 -1.90 10.35
CA VAL A 1023 -8.95 -0.97 9.27
C VAL A 1023 -10.35 -0.43 9.54
N VAL A 1024 -11.31 -1.32 9.84
CA VAL A 1024 -12.69 -0.94 10.17
C VAL A 1024 -12.75 -0.07 11.43
N LEU A 1025 -12.06 -0.46 12.51
CA LEU A 1025 -12.05 0.32 13.75
C LEU A 1025 -11.40 1.70 13.58
N MET A 1026 -10.36 1.81 12.74
CA MET A 1026 -9.72 3.08 12.39
C MET A 1026 -10.65 3.98 11.58
N ASN A 1027 -11.35 3.45 10.58
CA ASN A 1027 -12.37 4.17 9.81
C ASN A 1027 -13.42 4.78 10.72
N VAL A 1028 -14.03 3.94 11.56
CA VAL A 1028 -15.09 4.40 12.47
C VAL A 1028 -14.55 5.35 13.52
N TYR A 1029 -13.30 5.19 13.97
CA TYR A 1029 -12.69 6.16 14.87
C TYR A 1029 -12.47 7.51 14.19
N ALA A 1030 -11.97 7.55 12.96
CA ALA A 1030 -11.81 8.78 12.19
C ALA A 1030 -13.17 9.48 11.98
N ILE A 1031 -14.18 8.74 11.55
CA ILE A 1031 -15.56 9.21 11.43
C ILE A 1031 -16.07 9.76 12.77
N SER A 1032 -15.78 9.08 13.88
CA SER A 1032 -16.23 9.54 15.21
C SER A 1032 -15.68 10.90 15.60
N GLN A 1033 -14.47 11.26 15.14
CA GLN A 1033 -13.89 12.58 15.40
C GLN A 1033 -14.48 13.63 14.48
N LEU A 1034 -14.64 13.29 13.19
CA LEU A 1034 -15.30 14.16 12.23
C LEU A 1034 -16.71 14.53 12.71
N LEU A 1035 -17.48 13.58 13.23
CA LEU A 1035 -18.82 13.81 13.75
C LEU A 1035 -18.86 14.62 15.06
N LYS A 1036 -17.77 14.69 15.82
CA LYS A 1036 -17.69 15.60 16.97
C LYS A 1036 -17.56 17.05 16.52
N GLU A 1037 -16.79 17.29 15.46
CA GLU A 1037 -16.56 18.63 14.91
C GLU A 1037 -17.72 19.08 14.02
N LYS A 1038 -18.29 18.15 13.23
CA LYS A 1038 -19.38 18.41 12.28
C LYS A 1038 -20.53 17.40 12.45
N PRO A 1039 -21.39 17.56 13.47
CA PRO A 1039 -22.50 16.65 13.74
C PRO A 1039 -23.50 16.49 12.58
N ALA A 1040 -23.65 17.54 11.75
CA ALA A 1040 -24.52 17.53 10.57
C ALA A 1040 -24.15 16.45 9.53
N LEU A 1041 -22.91 15.95 9.56
CA LEU A 1041 -22.45 14.92 8.63
C LEU A 1041 -22.97 13.51 8.94
N LYS A 1042 -23.64 13.33 10.09
CA LYS A 1042 -24.13 12.03 10.56
C LYS A 1042 -25.02 11.31 9.53
N LYS A 1043 -25.88 12.03 8.81
CA LYS A 1043 -26.74 11.45 7.76
C LYS A 1043 -25.92 10.82 6.62
N TYR A 1044 -24.83 11.49 6.20
CA TYR A 1044 -23.96 10.99 5.14
C TYR A 1044 -23.16 9.76 5.57
N VAL A 1045 -22.81 9.65 6.85
CA VAL A 1045 -22.19 8.44 7.39
C VAL A 1045 -23.12 7.23 7.29
N TYR A 1046 -24.43 7.41 7.54
CA TYR A 1046 -25.40 6.34 7.36
C TYR A 1046 -25.61 5.96 5.90
N ILE A 1047 -25.70 6.97 5.01
CA ILE A 1047 -25.77 6.73 3.55
C ILE A 1047 -24.53 5.94 3.08
N TYR A 1048 -23.35 6.36 3.50
CA TYR A 1048 -22.10 5.68 3.18
C TYR A 1048 -22.04 4.25 3.73
N THR A 1049 -22.52 4.04 4.97
CA THR A 1049 -22.61 2.70 5.56
C THR A 1049 -23.60 1.82 4.76
N GLY A 1050 -24.70 2.38 4.27
CA GLY A 1050 -25.61 1.70 3.36
C GLY A 1050 -24.96 1.36 2.01
N ALA A 1051 -24.14 2.26 1.47
CA ALA A 1051 -23.40 2.02 0.23
C ALA A 1051 -22.42 0.84 0.36
N VAL A 1052 -21.77 0.65 1.52
CA VAL A 1052 -20.92 -0.53 1.80
C VAL A 1052 -21.71 -1.83 1.63
N VAL A 1053 -22.95 -1.87 2.12
CA VAL A 1053 -23.85 -3.04 2.00
C VAL A 1053 -24.30 -3.24 0.55
N VAL A 1054 -24.67 -2.17 -0.16
CA VAL A 1054 -25.07 -2.26 -1.58
C VAL A 1054 -23.93 -2.79 -2.43
N VAL A 1055 -22.71 -2.29 -2.24
CA VAL A 1055 -21.51 -2.73 -2.94
C VAL A 1055 -21.22 -4.21 -2.65
N PHE A 1056 -21.42 -4.68 -1.42
CA PHE A 1056 -21.33 -6.11 -1.11
C PHE A 1056 -22.30 -6.96 -1.94
N PHE A 1057 -23.58 -6.58 -2.01
CA PHE A 1057 -24.56 -7.34 -2.80
C PHE A 1057 -24.28 -7.30 -4.29
N MET A 1058 -23.73 -6.19 -4.80
CA MET A 1058 -23.31 -6.07 -6.19
C MET A 1058 -22.20 -7.07 -6.55
N PHE A 1059 -21.25 -7.31 -5.64
CA PHE A 1059 -20.15 -8.26 -5.80
C PHE A 1059 -20.47 -9.68 -5.31
N TYR A 1060 -21.60 -9.90 -4.61
CA TYR A 1060 -21.96 -11.18 -4.01
C TYR A 1060 -21.75 -12.39 -4.93
N PRO A 1061 -22.11 -12.38 -6.23
CA PRO A 1061 -21.91 -13.55 -7.10
C PRO A 1061 -20.45 -14.02 -7.19
N VAL A 1062 -19.50 -13.08 -7.32
CA VAL A 1062 -18.06 -13.37 -7.45
C VAL A 1062 -17.36 -13.59 -6.11
N LEU A 1063 -18.07 -13.39 -4.99
CA LEU A 1063 -17.61 -13.68 -3.63
C LEU A 1063 -18.12 -15.03 -3.10
N SER A 1064 -19.24 -15.52 -3.66
CA SER A 1064 -19.95 -16.73 -3.21
C SER A 1064 -19.94 -17.87 -4.23
N GLY A 1065 -19.42 -17.66 -5.45
CA GLY A 1065 -19.39 -18.68 -6.49
C GLY A 1065 -20.72 -18.85 -7.22
N GLN A 1066 -21.65 -17.90 -7.11
CA GLN A 1066 -22.91 -17.95 -7.85
C GLN A 1066 -22.67 -17.66 -9.33
N THR A 1067 -23.54 -18.24 -10.16
CA THR A 1067 -23.50 -18.02 -11.61
C THR A 1067 -23.76 -16.56 -11.95
N VAL A 1068 -22.90 -15.99 -12.79
CA VAL A 1068 -22.94 -14.58 -13.20
C VAL A 1068 -22.57 -14.45 -14.67
N SER A 1069 -23.13 -13.45 -15.37
CA SER A 1069 -22.74 -13.19 -16.75
C SER A 1069 -21.35 -12.55 -16.81
N GLU A 1070 -20.55 -12.99 -17.78
CA GLU A 1070 -19.21 -12.44 -18.00
C GLU A 1070 -19.26 -10.93 -18.31
N SER A 1071 -20.29 -10.50 -19.04
CA SER A 1071 -20.52 -9.08 -19.36
C SER A 1071 -20.76 -8.23 -18.11
N TYR A 1072 -21.56 -8.71 -17.14
CA TYR A 1072 -21.79 -7.97 -15.91
C TYR A 1072 -20.50 -7.79 -15.12
N VAL A 1073 -19.67 -8.83 -15.03
CA VAL A 1073 -18.38 -8.76 -14.33
C VAL A 1073 -17.44 -7.76 -15.01
N LYS A 1074 -17.29 -7.85 -16.34
CA LYS A 1074 -16.44 -6.96 -17.13
C LYS A 1074 -16.89 -5.49 -17.05
N THR A 1075 -18.19 -5.22 -17.14
CA THR A 1075 -18.73 -3.85 -17.20
C THR A 1075 -18.85 -3.20 -15.82
N TRP A 1076 -19.28 -3.94 -14.79
CA TRP A 1076 -19.69 -3.34 -13.51
C TRP A 1076 -18.79 -3.68 -12.32
N LEU A 1077 -18.14 -4.86 -12.33
CA LEU A 1077 -17.37 -5.33 -11.18
C LEU A 1077 -15.86 -5.14 -11.32
N ARG A 1078 -15.32 -5.17 -12.54
CA ARG A 1078 -13.88 -5.02 -12.80
C ARG A 1078 -13.45 -3.55 -12.73
N TRP A 1079 -13.43 -3.00 -11.51
CA TRP A 1079 -13.04 -1.59 -11.26
C TRP A 1079 -11.54 -1.34 -11.47
N VAL A 1080 -10.73 -2.38 -11.27
CA VAL A 1080 -9.29 -2.38 -11.53
C VAL A 1080 -9.02 -3.51 -12.52
N GLU A 1081 -8.24 -3.22 -13.57
CA GLU A 1081 -7.99 -4.16 -14.68
C GLU A 1081 -7.41 -5.51 -14.22
N SER A 1082 -6.62 -5.52 -13.15
CA SER A 1082 -6.04 -6.74 -12.57
C SER A 1082 -6.97 -7.55 -11.68
N TRP A 1083 -8.22 -7.14 -11.48
CA TRP A 1083 -9.18 -7.93 -10.71
C TRP A 1083 -9.65 -9.13 -11.51
N VAL A 1084 -9.12 -10.29 -11.15
CA VAL A 1084 -9.58 -11.59 -11.64
C VAL A 1084 -10.76 -12.02 -10.77
N LEU A 1085 -11.96 -11.97 -11.35
CA LEU A 1085 -13.23 -12.23 -10.67
C LEU A 1085 -13.95 -13.46 -11.24
N VAL A 1086 -13.75 -13.74 -12.53
CA VAL A 1086 -14.20 -14.92 -13.27
C VAL A 1086 -13.18 -15.20 -14.39
N SER A 1087 -13.10 -16.43 -14.90
CA SER A 1087 -12.32 -16.74 -16.10
C SER A 1087 -12.91 -16.00 -17.32
N SER A 1088 -12.05 -15.31 -18.07
CA SER A 1088 -12.39 -14.83 -19.42
C SER A 1088 -12.12 -15.92 -20.43
N THR A 1089 -13.04 -16.10 -21.39
CA THR A 1089 -12.74 -16.79 -22.66
C THR A 1089 -11.70 -16.06 -23.47
#